data_AF-A0AA89AX13-F1
#
_entry.id   AF-A0AA89AX13-F1
#
_cell.length_a   1.000
_cell.length_b   1.000
_cell.length_c   1.000
_cell.angle_alpha   90.00
_cell.angle_beta   90.00
_cell.angle_gamma   90.00
#
_symmetry.space_group_name_H-M   'P 1'
#
loop_
_entity.id
_entity.type
_entity.pdbx_description
1 polymer ?
#
loop_
_entity_poly.entity_id
_entity_poly.type
_entity_poly.pdbx_seq_one_letter_code
_entity_poly.pdbx_strand_id
1 'polypeptide(L)'
;MVIEFSGLGLWYSVVTYDACVRLCLHSWASGCMEAPVFLANECKLLQNAFGLQNVLLKPEEELLQKRSSELVSEGASVKLKKTFGKMKVQVRKVKMVLDPPSGCNFSSLKPPKVKLESVRFHLSNVKSTLSSEWQALRKVSVPLHIPANGSFSRRSLAYVHAGTQYLKEVSGVLKIGAASLHGNSPSYKVVQETYACSLRLKSSSAEDAVQMQPGSGESHIFLPDGLGDDLVVEVFDSKGESCGRVIAQVADIADNPIAREGLLTVLMQGDKLRWWPIYHEPEHELVGRIQLFINYSTSLDENGHLKCGSVAETVAYDLVLEAAMKIQHIQQRNLLLDGPWRWLVTEFALHYGVSDAYTKLRYLSYIMDVATPTADFLNLVHDLLLPVIMKGNDDRTLSHQENRILGEISDLVEQAVSLVFENYKSLDESSLSGMVDFLKPATGSVALALAPALKLYALLHDILSSGAQLKLCRYFQAAVKTRSRRHLAETEEYLSTNNENILMDSVTFSIAFQKMISLCCNIRNEIFTDIEIHNQNVLPSFIDLPNLSSSIYSTELCNRLRAFLVACPPTGPSSPVTELVIATADFQRDMTCWNISPIKGGVDAKGLFHSFITCWIENKRLALLESCKHDKVKWSGVKTQHSTNPFLDDMYDRLKETLGEFEIVIRRWPEYTSVLENAIADVERAILETLDKQYGDVLSPLKENPMQNMFGLKYVQKIAKGNVCSYTVPVELGILLNSMKRMLDVLRPKIEAQLKSWVFGVPDGGNAVPGECLSEVTVMLRTKFRNYLQSVVEKLGENTRLRNATKLKKIIEDSEGSVVDSDVRSRMQPLKDILIETIDSLYNVFETNVFLIICRGFWDRMGQDVKKFLDDRKEKGSWYKGSRVALSVVDDTFASQMQQLLGNALQEKDLEPPRSIMEVRSMLCKDAMNQKDNNYYY
;
A
#
# COMPACT_ATOMS: atom_id res chain seq x y z
N MET A 1 50.49 14.84 -15.90
CA MET A 1 49.53 15.32 -16.91
C MET A 1 49.69 16.84 -16.98
N VAL A 2 50.15 17.35 -18.12
CA VAL A 2 50.50 18.77 -18.31
C VAL A 2 49.22 19.59 -18.39
N ILE A 3 49.08 20.59 -17.51
CA ILE A 3 47.91 21.48 -17.44
C ILE A 3 48.27 22.77 -18.18
N GLU A 4 47.66 23.03 -19.33
CA GLU A 4 47.62 24.40 -19.89
C GLU A 4 46.73 25.24 -18.98
N PHE A 5 47.31 26.15 -18.20
CA PHE A 5 46.60 27.14 -17.40
C PHE A 5 46.30 28.39 -18.25
N SER A 6 45.19 29.08 -17.98
CA SER A 6 45.02 30.45 -18.46
C SER A 6 46.10 31.35 -17.84
N GLY A 7 46.58 32.36 -18.57
CA GLY A 7 47.71 33.20 -18.13
C GLY A 7 47.55 33.86 -16.75
N LEU A 8 46.32 34.11 -16.31
CA LEU A 8 46.02 34.68 -14.98
C LEU A 8 46.15 33.67 -13.82
N GLY A 9 45.80 32.39 -14.04
CA GLY A 9 45.85 31.36 -12.98
C GLY A 9 47.27 30.88 -12.64
N LEU A 10 48.17 30.88 -13.62
CA LEU A 10 49.60 30.64 -13.42
C LEU A 10 50.24 31.73 -12.58
N TRP A 11 49.91 32.99 -12.89
CA TRP A 11 50.47 34.14 -12.19
C TRP A 11 50.10 34.15 -10.71
N TYR A 12 48.83 33.87 -10.38
CA TYR A 12 48.38 33.77 -8.98
C TYR A 12 49.07 32.62 -8.23
N SER A 13 49.35 31.51 -8.91
CA SER A 13 50.09 30.39 -8.32
C SER A 13 51.55 30.75 -8.02
N VAL A 14 52.20 31.54 -8.89
CA VAL A 14 53.58 32.03 -8.68
C VAL A 14 53.64 33.03 -7.51
N VAL A 15 52.70 33.98 -7.45
CA VAL A 15 52.64 34.98 -6.36
C VAL A 15 52.36 34.30 -5.01
N THR A 16 51.46 33.32 -4.99
CA THR A 16 51.13 32.56 -3.76
C THR A 16 52.30 31.69 -3.31
N TYR A 17 53.03 31.08 -4.25
CA TYR A 17 54.26 30.35 -3.95
C TYR A 17 55.32 31.26 -3.30
N ASP A 18 55.57 32.46 -3.86
CA ASP A 18 56.52 33.42 -3.28
C ASP A 18 56.10 33.84 -1.86
N ALA A 19 54.79 34.07 -1.64
CA ALA A 19 54.24 34.36 -0.32
C ALA A 19 54.49 33.21 0.68
N CYS A 20 54.28 31.95 0.27
CA CYS A 20 54.56 30.78 1.12
C CYS A 20 56.05 30.65 1.47
N VAL A 21 56.95 30.91 0.51
CA VAL A 21 58.40 30.85 0.73
C VAL A 21 58.85 31.95 1.71
N ARG A 22 58.36 33.18 1.54
CA ARG A 22 58.64 34.29 2.47
C ARG A 22 58.13 34.00 3.88
N LEU A 23 56.93 33.45 4.00
CA LEU A 23 56.36 33.02 5.27
C LEU A 23 57.23 31.94 5.93
N CYS A 24 57.64 30.91 5.20
CA CYS A 24 58.48 29.85 5.73
C CYS A 24 59.86 30.37 6.17
N LEU A 25 60.48 31.29 5.41
CA LEU A 25 61.75 31.91 5.80
C LEU A 25 61.61 32.77 7.06
N HIS A 26 60.53 33.54 7.16
CA HIS A 26 60.23 34.35 8.34
C HIS A 26 59.99 33.48 9.58
N SER A 27 59.17 32.43 9.45
CA SER A 27 58.86 31.53 10.57
C SER A 27 60.05 30.63 10.95
N TRP A 28 60.94 30.30 10.01
CA TRP A 28 62.18 29.61 10.32
C TRP A 28 63.13 30.49 11.13
N ALA A 29 63.22 31.79 10.79
CA ALA A 29 63.99 32.76 11.56
C ALA A 29 63.45 32.96 12.99
N SER A 30 62.17 32.71 13.23
CA SER A 30 61.55 32.71 14.56
C SER A 30 61.58 31.37 15.31
N GLY A 31 62.24 30.34 14.75
CA GLY A 31 62.47 29.05 15.41
C GLY A 31 61.40 27.97 15.18
N CYS A 32 60.54 28.09 14.16
CA CYS A 32 59.56 27.07 13.81
C CYS A 32 60.23 25.79 13.26
N MET A 33 59.78 24.62 13.73
CA MET A 33 60.33 23.31 13.37
C MET A 33 59.72 22.72 12.10
N GLU A 34 58.55 23.21 11.69
CA GLU A 34 57.78 22.77 10.52
C GLU A 34 58.22 23.49 9.23
N ALA A 35 58.66 24.75 9.33
CA ALA A 35 59.08 25.57 8.20
C ALA A 35 60.24 24.99 7.34
N PRO A 36 61.28 24.34 7.92
CA PRO A 36 62.39 23.78 7.14
C PRO A 36 61.95 22.71 6.13
N VAL A 37 60.84 22.00 6.37
CA VAL A 37 60.29 20.98 5.46
C VAL A 37 59.92 21.58 4.10
N PHE A 38 59.45 22.83 4.09
CA PHE A 38 59.02 23.53 2.88
C PHE A 38 60.17 24.23 2.14
N LEU A 39 61.27 24.54 2.85
CA LEU A 39 62.45 25.21 2.29
C LEU A 39 63.50 24.23 1.77
N ALA A 40 63.41 22.95 2.17
CA ALA A 40 64.32 21.90 1.74
C ALA A 40 64.35 21.73 0.20
N ASN A 41 65.54 21.44 -0.33
CA ASN A 41 65.77 21.21 -1.76
C ASN A 41 65.22 22.34 -2.65
N GLU A 42 65.59 23.59 -2.37
CA GLU A 42 65.15 24.77 -3.13
C GLU A 42 63.61 24.92 -3.19
N CYS A 43 62.92 24.60 -2.10
CA CYS A 43 61.45 24.61 -2.03
C CYS A 43 60.75 23.65 -3.01
N LYS A 44 61.41 22.57 -3.44
CA LYS A 44 60.88 21.57 -4.40
C LYS A 44 59.49 21.05 -4.02
N LEU A 45 59.21 20.87 -2.74
CA LEU A 45 57.91 20.42 -2.25
C LEU A 45 56.80 21.45 -2.56
N LEU A 46 57.05 22.74 -2.32
CA LEU A 46 56.14 23.82 -2.70
C LEU A 46 56.05 23.97 -4.23
N GLN A 47 57.16 23.91 -4.96
CA GLN A 47 57.17 24.00 -6.42
C GLN A 47 56.31 22.91 -7.07
N ASN A 48 56.37 21.68 -6.53
CA ASN A 48 55.55 20.57 -6.99
C ASN A 48 54.07 20.79 -6.65
N ALA A 49 53.79 21.29 -5.44
CA ALA A 49 52.44 21.55 -4.95
C ALA A 49 51.66 22.54 -5.83
N PHE A 50 52.33 23.62 -6.22
CA PHE A 50 51.76 24.67 -7.08
C PHE A 50 51.92 24.37 -8.58
N GLY A 51 52.54 23.24 -8.96
CA GLY A 51 52.72 22.84 -10.36
C GLY A 51 53.70 23.73 -11.16
N LEU A 52 54.68 24.35 -10.49
CA LEU A 52 55.56 25.38 -11.07
C LEU A 52 56.80 24.83 -11.80
N GLN A 53 57.04 23.52 -11.75
CA GLN A 53 58.20 22.87 -12.38
C GLN A 53 58.34 23.14 -13.89
N ASN A 54 57.24 23.38 -14.61
CA ASN A 54 57.25 23.59 -16.07
C ASN A 54 57.25 25.07 -16.50
N VAL A 55 57.18 26.01 -15.55
CA VAL A 55 56.87 27.43 -15.83
C VAL A 55 58.07 28.34 -15.55
N LEU A 56 58.87 28.03 -14.52
CA LEU A 56 60.03 28.81 -14.12
C LEU A 56 61.32 28.42 -14.87
N LEU A 57 61.28 27.42 -15.75
CA LEU A 57 62.45 26.85 -16.45
C LEU A 57 62.38 26.98 -17.99
N LYS A 58 61.99 28.15 -18.52
CA LYS A 58 62.26 28.49 -19.94
C LYS A 58 63.10 29.78 -20.04
N PRO A 59 64.31 29.76 -20.62
CA PRO A 59 65.14 30.95 -20.79
C PRO A 59 64.60 31.89 -21.89
N GLU A 60 64.88 33.18 -21.71
CA GLU A 60 64.36 34.37 -22.41
C GLU A 60 64.66 34.45 -23.93
N GLU A 61 65.43 33.52 -24.48
CA GLU A 61 65.99 33.61 -25.84
C GLU A 61 65.01 33.21 -26.97
N GLU A 62 63.89 32.54 -26.68
CA GLU A 62 62.90 32.11 -27.70
C GLU A 62 61.80 33.14 -28.00
N LEU A 63 61.66 34.22 -27.22
CA LEU A 63 60.57 35.20 -27.38
C LEU A 63 60.87 36.35 -28.36
N LEU A 64 62.13 36.52 -28.79
CA LEU A 64 62.55 37.65 -29.62
C LEU A 64 62.47 37.41 -31.14
N GLN A 65 62.07 36.22 -31.61
CA GLN A 65 62.23 35.87 -33.03
C GLN A 65 61.05 36.19 -33.96
N LYS A 66 60.00 36.89 -33.51
CA LYS A 66 58.94 37.35 -34.43
C LYS A 66 58.44 38.76 -34.12
N ARG A 67 59.23 39.77 -34.49
CA ARG A 67 58.69 41.09 -34.83
C ARG A 67 59.55 41.83 -35.86
N SER A 68 58.97 42.03 -37.04
CA SER A 68 59.19 43.14 -37.97
C SER A 68 58.03 43.04 -38.97
N SER A 69 57.26 44.09 -39.28
CA SER A 69 57.74 45.30 -39.93
C SER A 69 56.71 46.45 -39.92
N GLU A 70 57.22 47.69 -39.75
CA GLU A 70 56.84 48.96 -40.44
C GLU A 70 55.47 49.65 -40.17
N LEU A 71 55.29 51.00 -40.18
CA LEU A 71 56.15 52.20 -40.26
C LEU A 71 55.30 53.45 -39.87
N VAL A 72 55.83 54.28 -38.95
CA VAL A 72 55.81 55.76 -38.78
C VAL A 72 54.78 56.67 -39.51
N SER A 73 54.14 57.62 -38.78
CA SER A 73 54.24 59.10 -39.03
C SER A 73 53.75 59.99 -37.87
N GLU A 74 54.47 61.10 -37.66
CA GLU A 74 54.30 62.16 -36.65
C GLU A 74 53.24 63.22 -37.02
N GLY A 75 52.65 63.89 -36.02
CA GLY A 75 51.94 65.17 -36.22
C GLY A 75 51.30 65.74 -34.94
N ALA A 76 51.62 67.01 -34.63
CA ALA A 76 51.47 67.71 -33.35
C ALA A 76 50.05 68.00 -32.78
N SER A 77 50.05 68.31 -31.49
CA SER A 77 48.95 68.52 -30.53
C SER A 77 48.05 69.75 -30.72
N VAL A 78 46.76 69.62 -30.34
CA VAL A 78 45.91 70.72 -29.81
C VAL A 78 45.16 70.22 -28.58
N LYS A 79 45.25 70.95 -27.46
CA LYS A 79 44.56 70.68 -26.18
C LYS A 79 43.04 70.81 -26.36
N LEU A 80 42.28 69.75 -26.04
CA LEU A 80 40.83 69.80 -25.81
C LEU A 80 40.50 69.33 -24.38
N LYS A 81 39.52 70.01 -23.75
CA LYS A 81 38.95 69.69 -22.43
C LYS A 81 38.64 68.19 -22.32
N LYS A 82 39.03 67.55 -21.21
CA LYS A 82 38.66 66.17 -20.88
C LYS A 82 37.14 66.05 -20.80
N THR A 83 36.52 65.37 -21.75
CA THR A 83 35.13 64.95 -21.72
C THR A 83 35.01 63.61 -20.98
N PHE A 84 34.05 63.49 -20.06
CA PHE A 84 33.78 62.27 -19.30
C PHE A 84 32.80 61.36 -20.07
N GLY A 85 33.26 60.79 -21.19
CA GLY A 85 32.52 59.80 -21.97
C GLY A 85 31.53 60.35 -23.00
N LYS A 86 31.01 59.46 -23.86
CA LYS A 86 30.07 59.77 -24.96
C LYS A 86 28.81 58.92 -24.82
N MET A 87 27.63 59.55 -24.79
CA MET A 87 26.34 58.88 -24.60
C MET A 87 25.46 59.01 -25.85
N LYS A 88 25.18 57.89 -26.54
CA LYS A 88 24.25 57.86 -27.69
C LYS A 88 22.88 57.38 -27.23
N VAL A 89 21.85 58.22 -27.38
CA VAL A 89 20.47 57.98 -26.90
C VAL A 89 19.49 57.88 -28.05
N GLN A 90 18.52 56.97 -27.94
CA GLN A 90 17.42 56.79 -28.89
C GLN A 90 16.12 56.37 -28.19
N VAL A 91 15.01 57.01 -28.57
CA VAL A 91 13.66 56.69 -28.03
C VAL A 91 12.96 55.65 -28.91
N ARG A 92 12.50 54.54 -28.31
CA ARG A 92 11.90 53.43 -29.06
C ARG A 92 10.39 53.32 -28.91
N LYS A 93 9.85 53.36 -27.68
CA LYS A 93 8.41 53.19 -27.41
C LYS A 93 8.00 53.96 -26.16
N VAL A 94 6.75 54.42 -26.11
CA VAL A 94 6.13 55.06 -24.94
C VAL A 94 4.83 54.33 -24.60
N LYS A 95 4.51 54.14 -23.32
CA LYS A 95 3.26 53.55 -22.82
C LYS A 95 2.77 54.32 -21.58
N MET A 96 1.52 54.78 -21.58
CA MET A 96 0.95 55.66 -20.54
C MET A 96 -0.16 54.98 -19.68
N VAL A 97 -0.24 53.65 -19.65
CA VAL A 97 -1.25 52.90 -18.87
C VAL A 97 -0.58 51.89 -17.95
N LEU A 98 -0.94 51.89 -16.66
CA LEU A 98 -0.45 50.98 -15.62
C LEU A 98 -1.18 49.62 -15.68
N ASP A 99 -0.48 48.51 -15.90
CA ASP A 99 -1.02 47.15 -15.69
C ASP A 99 -1.10 46.86 -14.16
N PRO A 100 -2.15 46.18 -13.63
CA PRO A 100 -2.28 45.93 -12.19
C PRO A 100 -1.28 44.86 -11.68
N PRO A 101 -0.80 44.97 -10.41
CA PRO A 101 0.23 44.09 -9.87
C PRO A 101 -0.32 42.73 -9.38
N SER A 102 0.56 41.73 -9.36
CA SER A 102 0.24 40.32 -9.06
C SER A 102 0.45 39.96 -7.58
N GLY A 103 -0.60 39.46 -6.91
CA GLY A 103 -0.59 38.80 -5.58
C GLY A 103 -1.50 39.50 -4.56
N CYS A 104 -2.39 38.87 -3.77
CA CYS A 104 -2.60 37.49 -3.31
C CYS A 104 -4.07 37.28 -2.80
N ASN A 105 -4.52 36.01 -2.77
CA ASN A 105 -5.56 35.36 -1.93
C ASN A 105 -7.10 35.44 -2.16
N PHE A 106 -7.71 34.29 -1.83
CA PHE A 106 -8.98 33.68 -2.25
C PHE A 106 -10.29 34.32 -1.75
N SER A 107 -11.37 34.28 -2.56
CA SER A 107 -12.48 33.29 -2.40
C SER A 107 -13.76 33.60 -3.22
N SER A 108 -14.42 32.50 -3.62
CA SER A 108 -15.80 32.37 -4.13
C SER A 108 -16.10 32.69 -5.61
N LEU A 109 -16.44 31.65 -6.37
CA LEU A 109 -17.69 31.48 -7.13
C LEU A 109 -17.69 30.16 -7.91
N LYS A 110 -18.85 29.49 -7.97
CA LYS A 110 -19.10 28.18 -8.58
C LYS A 110 -18.91 28.21 -10.12
N PRO A 111 -18.63 27.06 -10.79
CA PRO A 111 -18.28 27.03 -12.21
C PRO A 111 -19.51 26.84 -13.12
N PRO A 112 -19.48 27.30 -14.39
CA PRO A 112 -20.32 26.73 -15.43
C PRO A 112 -19.55 25.69 -16.27
N LYS A 113 -20.31 24.71 -16.73
CA LYS A 113 -19.89 23.54 -17.52
C LYS A 113 -19.33 23.95 -18.89
N VAL A 114 -18.11 23.50 -19.22
CA VAL A 114 -17.60 23.45 -20.59
C VAL A 114 -17.18 22.00 -20.92
N LYS A 115 -17.52 21.57 -22.14
CA LYS A 115 -17.54 20.18 -22.63
C LYS A 115 -16.17 19.47 -22.55
N LEU A 116 -16.16 18.35 -21.83
CA LEU A 116 -15.02 17.47 -21.53
C LEU A 116 -14.37 16.81 -22.77
N GLU A 117 -15.05 16.81 -23.92
CA GLU A 117 -14.58 16.14 -25.15
C GLU A 117 -13.52 16.94 -25.92
N SER A 118 -13.60 18.27 -25.92
CA SER A 118 -12.54 19.13 -26.50
C SER A 118 -11.25 19.03 -25.70
N VAL A 119 -11.36 18.94 -24.36
CA VAL A 119 -10.22 18.79 -23.45
C VAL A 119 -9.53 17.43 -23.64
N ARG A 120 -10.28 16.34 -23.90
CA ARG A 120 -9.69 15.02 -24.18
C ARG A 120 -8.92 14.96 -25.49
N PHE A 121 -9.44 15.58 -26.56
CA PHE A 121 -8.75 15.62 -27.85
C PHE A 121 -7.49 16.50 -27.82
N HIS A 122 -7.52 17.61 -27.07
CA HIS A 122 -6.34 18.44 -26.84
C HIS A 122 -5.32 17.79 -25.90
N LEU A 123 -5.75 17.06 -24.86
CA LEU A 123 -4.82 16.33 -23.99
C LEU A 123 -4.16 15.14 -24.69
N SER A 124 -4.87 14.42 -25.57
CA SER A 124 -4.25 13.33 -26.35
C SER A 124 -3.20 13.85 -27.33
N ASN A 125 -3.44 15.02 -27.95
CA ASN A 125 -2.48 15.65 -28.85
C ASN A 125 -1.28 16.19 -28.07
N VAL A 126 -1.50 16.87 -26.94
CA VAL A 126 -0.41 17.36 -26.08
C VAL A 126 0.42 16.22 -25.50
N LYS A 127 -0.21 15.08 -25.18
CA LYS A 127 0.50 13.89 -24.66
C LYS A 127 1.32 13.19 -25.73
N SER A 128 0.90 13.21 -27.00
CA SER A 128 1.70 12.68 -28.11
C SER A 128 2.87 13.61 -28.46
N THR A 129 2.68 14.94 -28.51
CA THR A 129 3.79 15.89 -28.76
C THR A 129 4.81 15.90 -27.63
N LEU A 130 4.37 15.91 -26.36
CA LEU A 130 5.27 15.83 -25.21
C LEU A 130 6.03 14.50 -25.18
N SER A 131 5.41 13.38 -25.60
CA SER A 131 6.11 12.10 -25.67
C SER A 131 7.19 12.08 -26.77
N SER A 132 6.95 12.75 -27.91
CA SER A 132 7.93 12.89 -28.98
C SER A 132 9.07 13.86 -28.62
N GLU A 133 8.77 14.95 -27.90
CA GLU A 133 9.78 15.89 -27.40
C GLU A 133 10.61 15.28 -26.26
N TRP A 134 10.01 14.45 -25.40
CA TRP A 134 10.73 13.68 -24.38
C TRP A 134 11.63 12.58 -24.97
N GLN A 135 11.23 11.95 -26.08
CA GLN A 135 12.10 11.03 -26.82
C GLN A 135 13.25 11.76 -27.53
N ALA A 136 13.06 13.01 -27.96
CA ALA A 136 14.12 13.86 -28.51
C ALA A 136 15.11 14.33 -27.43
N LEU A 137 14.61 14.70 -26.24
CA LEU A 137 15.44 15.06 -25.07
C LEU A 137 16.27 13.88 -24.55
N ARG A 138 15.76 12.64 -24.64
CA ARG A 138 16.54 11.42 -24.29
C ARG A 138 17.67 11.09 -25.26
N LYS A 139 17.67 11.65 -26.49
CA LYS A 139 18.74 11.45 -27.48
C LYS A 139 19.85 12.52 -27.40
N VAL A 140 19.64 13.61 -26.67
CA VAL A 140 20.68 14.60 -26.36
C VAL A 140 21.53 14.05 -25.21
N SER A 141 22.51 13.22 -25.55
CA SER A 141 23.58 12.85 -24.63
C SER A 141 24.82 13.64 -25.04
N VAL A 142 25.13 14.69 -24.28
CA VAL A 142 26.44 15.35 -24.38
C VAL A 142 27.43 14.43 -23.67
N PRO A 143 28.43 13.84 -24.36
CA PRO A 143 29.43 13.03 -23.69
C PRO A 143 30.22 13.93 -22.73
N LEU A 144 30.16 13.64 -21.42
CA LEU A 144 31.01 14.30 -20.44
C LEU A 144 32.46 13.87 -20.71
N HIS A 145 33.28 14.79 -21.21
CA HIS A 145 34.72 14.65 -21.08
C HIS A 145 35.18 15.39 -19.83
N ILE A 146 35.03 14.72 -18.68
CA ILE A 146 35.63 15.16 -17.43
C ILE A 146 37.13 14.89 -17.54
N PRO A 147 38.01 15.90 -17.48
CA PRO A 147 39.42 15.62 -17.28
C PRO A 147 39.57 15.04 -15.87
N ALA A 148 40.04 13.79 -15.80
CA ALA A 148 40.14 13.02 -14.57
C ALA A 148 40.97 13.71 -13.46
N ASN A 149 41.76 14.76 -13.79
CA ASN A 149 42.72 15.43 -12.88
C ASN A 149 42.70 16.99 -12.90
N GLY A 150 41.54 17.66 -13.06
CA GLY A 150 41.44 19.15 -13.04
C GLY A 150 41.22 19.79 -11.66
N SER A 151 41.70 21.03 -11.45
CA SER A 151 41.49 21.84 -10.22
C SER A 151 40.02 22.22 -9.98
N PHE A 152 39.65 22.51 -8.72
CA PHE A 152 38.27 22.85 -8.33
C PHE A 152 37.74 24.10 -9.05
N SER A 153 38.59 25.12 -9.22
CA SER A 153 38.25 26.32 -9.98
C SER A 153 37.89 26.03 -11.44
N ARG A 154 38.49 24.98 -12.05
CA ARG A 154 38.20 24.56 -13.43
C ARG A 154 37.02 23.61 -13.54
N ARG A 155 36.79 22.75 -12.55
CA ARG A 155 35.64 21.84 -12.51
C ARG A 155 34.34 22.58 -12.22
N SER A 156 34.36 23.55 -11.31
CA SER A 156 33.27 24.50 -11.08
C SER A 156 32.93 25.27 -12.37
N LEU A 157 33.94 25.79 -13.06
CA LEU A 157 33.76 26.47 -14.35
C LEU A 157 33.22 25.52 -15.43
N ALA A 158 33.70 24.28 -15.49
CA ALA A 158 33.26 23.26 -16.46
C ALA A 158 31.82 22.78 -16.20
N TYR A 159 31.40 22.64 -14.94
CA TYR A 159 30.00 22.34 -14.58
C TYR A 159 29.06 23.50 -14.92
N VAL A 160 29.49 24.75 -14.71
CA VAL A 160 28.75 25.94 -15.11
C VAL A 160 28.67 26.05 -16.64
N HIS A 161 29.74 25.71 -17.37
CA HIS A 161 29.74 25.66 -18.83
C HIS A 161 28.91 24.51 -19.41
N ALA A 162 28.97 23.32 -18.81
CA ALA A 162 28.16 22.16 -19.21
C ALA A 162 26.68 22.37 -18.87
N GLY A 163 26.37 22.95 -17.71
CA GLY A 163 25.02 23.33 -17.30
C GLY A 163 24.42 24.41 -18.20
N THR A 164 25.22 25.39 -18.63
CA THR A 164 24.79 26.40 -19.61
C THR A 164 24.68 25.85 -21.04
N GLN A 165 25.46 24.84 -21.43
CA GLN A 165 25.31 24.12 -22.70
C GLN A 165 24.07 23.22 -22.71
N TYR A 166 23.83 22.46 -21.63
CA TYR A 166 22.62 21.65 -21.46
C TYR A 166 21.36 22.54 -21.44
N LEU A 167 21.37 23.65 -20.69
CA LEU A 167 20.29 24.64 -20.70
C LEU A 167 20.11 25.31 -22.07
N LYS A 168 21.18 25.53 -22.85
CA LYS A 168 21.10 26.07 -24.22
C LYS A 168 20.51 25.07 -25.21
N GLU A 169 20.89 23.80 -25.14
CA GLU A 169 20.35 22.75 -26.03
C GLU A 169 18.91 22.39 -25.67
N VAL A 170 18.59 22.28 -24.38
CA VAL A 170 17.22 22.09 -23.89
C VAL A 170 16.36 23.33 -24.20
N SER A 171 16.89 24.54 -24.07
CA SER A 171 16.24 25.79 -24.52
C SER A 171 16.04 25.84 -26.04
N GLY A 172 16.96 25.30 -26.83
CA GLY A 172 16.86 25.19 -28.28
C GLY A 172 15.74 24.25 -28.71
N VAL A 173 15.63 23.09 -28.06
CA VAL A 173 14.56 22.10 -28.31
C VAL A 173 13.20 22.64 -27.85
N LEU A 174 13.13 23.31 -26.69
CA LEU A 174 11.90 23.98 -26.20
C LEU A 174 11.48 25.18 -27.06
N LYS A 175 12.42 25.92 -27.66
CA LYS A 175 12.12 27.02 -28.60
C LYS A 175 11.55 26.52 -29.92
N ILE A 176 11.98 25.34 -30.40
CA ILE A 176 11.42 24.73 -31.63
C ILE A 176 9.99 24.23 -31.38
N GLY A 177 9.71 23.66 -30.20
CA GLY A 177 8.34 23.31 -29.77
C GLY A 177 7.44 24.55 -29.61
N ALA A 178 7.93 25.62 -28.98
CA ALA A 178 7.19 26.86 -28.76
C ALA A 178 6.85 27.65 -30.04
N ALA A 179 7.69 27.56 -31.09
CA ALA A 179 7.43 28.22 -32.37
C ALA A 179 6.25 27.59 -33.15
N SER A 180 5.89 26.33 -32.86
CA SER A 180 4.75 25.65 -33.50
C SER A 180 3.39 26.00 -32.88
N LEU A 181 3.37 26.67 -31.72
CA LEU A 181 2.18 26.96 -30.91
C LEU A 181 1.64 28.39 -31.05
N HIS A 182 2.23 29.21 -31.93
CA HIS A 182 1.78 30.58 -32.22
C HIS A 182 1.25 30.73 -33.65
N GLY A 183 0.36 29.82 -34.04
CA GLY A 183 -0.52 29.99 -35.18
C GLY A 183 -1.97 30.12 -34.73
N ASN A 184 -2.55 31.32 -34.90
CA ASN A 184 -3.98 31.65 -34.89
C ASN A 184 -4.61 32.10 -33.55
N SER A 185 -4.79 33.42 -33.38
CA SER A 185 -6.07 34.04 -32.97
C SER A 185 -6.05 35.59 -33.02
N PRO A 186 -7.22 36.26 -33.08
CA PRO A 186 -7.50 37.37 -34.01
C PRO A 186 -7.30 38.79 -33.45
N SER A 187 -7.29 39.75 -34.38
CA SER A 187 -7.05 41.17 -34.20
C SER A 187 -8.16 41.92 -33.43
N TYR A 188 -7.74 42.86 -32.57
CA TYR A 188 -8.55 44.01 -32.16
C TYR A 188 -7.75 45.29 -32.41
N LYS A 189 -8.32 46.22 -33.19
CA LYS A 189 -7.72 47.52 -33.53
C LYS A 189 -7.80 48.46 -32.32
N VAL A 190 -6.65 48.96 -31.85
CA VAL A 190 -6.57 50.16 -31.00
C VAL A 190 -5.76 51.21 -31.76
N VAL A 191 -6.31 52.42 -31.83
CA VAL A 191 -5.74 53.60 -32.49
C VAL A 191 -4.41 53.98 -31.82
N GLN A 192 -3.38 54.24 -32.61
CA GLN A 192 -2.02 54.52 -32.13
C GLN A 192 -1.90 56.01 -31.82
N GLU A 193 -1.81 56.38 -30.54
CA GLU A 193 -1.51 57.75 -30.11
C GLU A 193 -0.05 58.09 -30.42
N THR A 194 0.18 59.22 -31.09
CA THR A 194 1.52 59.72 -31.46
C THR A 194 2.02 60.65 -30.36
N TYR A 195 3.14 60.30 -29.73
CA TYR A 195 3.79 61.09 -28.67
C TYR A 195 5.09 61.73 -29.19
N ALA A 196 5.51 62.88 -28.65
CA ALA A 196 6.81 63.50 -28.93
C ALA A 196 7.68 63.52 -27.67
N CYS A 197 9.01 63.46 -27.80
CA CYS A 197 9.93 63.49 -26.65
C CYS A 197 11.00 64.56 -26.82
N SER A 198 11.20 65.40 -25.81
CA SER A 198 12.28 66.39 -25.72
C SER A 198 13.37 65.90 -24.78
N LEU A 199 14.61 65.79 -25.26
CA LEU A 199 15.75 65.26 -24.51
C LEU A 199 16.81 66.35 -24.29
N ARG A 200 17.32 66.47 -23.06
CA ARG A 200 18.44 67.35 -22.73
C ARG A 200 19.26 66.82 -21.57
N LEU A 201 20.52 67.25 -21.46
CA LEU A 201 21.31 67.09 -20.25
C LEU A 201 20.97 68.19 -19.26
N LYS A 202 21.06 67.88 -17.97
CA LYS A 202 20.84 68.86 -16.90
C LYS A 202 21.90 69.96 -16.90
N SER A 203 23.11 69.68 -17.38
CA SER A 203 24.16 70.69 -17.56
C SER A 203 24.03 71.54 -18.83
N SER A 204 23.19 71.14 -19.80
CA SER A 204 22.95 71.88 -21.05
C SER A 204 21.82 72.92 -20.92
N SER A 205 21.86 73.98 -21.74
CA SER A 205 20.84 75.04 -21.72
C SER A 205 19.48 74.54 -22.25
N ALA A 206 18.37 75.17 -21.87
CA ALA A 206 17.04 74.73 -22.30
C ALA A 206 16.82 74.86 -23.83
N GLU A 207 17.62 75.69 -24.50
CA GLU A 207 17.59 75.88 -25.96
C GLU A 207 18.28 74.72 -26.72
N ASP A 208 19.09 73.90 -26.03
CA ASP A 208 19.81 72.74 -26.60
C ASP A 208 18.98 71.44 -26.58
N ALA A 209 17.67 71.54 -26.29
CA ALA A 209 16.79 70.38 -26.18
C ALA A 209 16.49 69.76 -27.56
N VAL A 210 16.68 68.45 -27.67
CA VAL A 210 16.51 67.71 -28.92
C VAL A 210 15.15 67.01 -28.93
N GLN A 211 14.32 67.34 -29.92
CA GLN A 211 13.03 66.67 -30.15
C GLN A 211 13.24 65.36 -30.91
N MET A 212 12.61 64.29 -30.43
CA MET A 212 12.67 62.95 -31.01
C MET A 212 11.29 62.29 -31.01
N GLN A 213 10.96 61.60 -32.10
CA GLN A 213 9.72 60.84 -32.23
C GLN A 213 9.94 59.37 -31.80
N PRO A 214 9.15 58.80 -30.87
CA PRO A 214 9.27 57.41 -30.45
C PRO A 214 9.13 56.44 -31.62
N GLY A 215 10.17 55.63 -31.86
CA GLY A 215 10.17 54.62 -32.92
C GLY A 215 10.65 55.12 -34.28
N SER A 216 11.04 56.40 -34.43
CA SER A 216 11.59 56.96 -35.68
C SER A 216 12.94 56.37 -36.07
N GLY A 217 13.68 55.81 -35.11
CA GLY A 217 15.04 55.33 -35.36
C GLY A 217 16.10 56.44 -35.29
N GLU A 218 15.72 57.68 -34.96
CA GLU A 218 16.65 58.77 -34.73
C GLU A 218 17.49 58.50 -33.47
N SER A 219 18.72 59.02 -33.43
CA SER A 219 19.61 58.91 -32.27
C SER A 219 20.42 60.17 -32.11
N HIS A 220 20.53 60.70 -30.88
CA HIS A 220 21.33 61.87 -30.58
C HIS A 220 22.51 61.53 -29.65
N ILE A 221 23.59 62.28 -29.77
CA ILE A 221 24.82 62.05 -28.99
C ILE A 221 24.94 63.19 -27.97
N PHE A 222 24.88 62.83 -26.70
CA PHE A 222 25.09 63.72 -25.57
C PHE A 222 26.51 63.54 -25.00
N LEU A 223 27.09 64.64 -24.55
CA LEU A 223 28.42 64.71 -23.95
C LEU A 223 28.26 65.20 -22.51
N PRO A 224 28.16 64.29 -21.51
CA PRO A 224 27.97 64.69 -20.12
C PRO A 224 29.25 65.32 -19.54
N ASP A 225 29.08 66.34 -18.69
CA ASP A 225 30.19 67.05 -18.05
C ASP A 225 30.84 66.22 -16.91
N GLY A 226 30.14 65.19 -16.41
CA GLY A 226 30.62 64.25 -15.39
C GLY A 226 29.59 63.16 -15.06
N LEU A 227 29.96 62.20 -14.20
CA LEU A 227 29.06 61.10 -13.79
C LEU A 227 27.85 61.55 -12.96
N GLY A 228 27.88 62.76 -12.39
CA GLY A 228 26.76 63.37 -11.66
C GLY A 228 25.80 64.21 -12.52
N ASP A 229 25.94 64.16 -13.86
CA ASP A 229 25.00 64.79 -14.79
C ASP A 229 23.79 63.87 -15.05
N ASP A 230 22.64 64.46 -15.36
CA ASP A 230 21.37 63.76 -15.53
C ASP A 230 20.82 63.95 -16.94
N LEU A 231 20.41 62.85 -17.59
CA LEU A 231 19.62 62.91 -18.81
C LEU A 231 18.15 63.11 -18.46
N VAL A 232 17.56 64.21 -18.92
CA VAL A 232 16.15 64.53 -18.73
C VAL A 232 15.40 64.32 -20.06
N VAL A 233 14.31 63.55 -20.01
CA VAL A 233 13.42 63.31 -21.16
C VAL A 233 12.00 63.73 -20.79
N GLU A 234 11.46 64.74 -21.46
CA GLU A 234 10.07 65.19 -21.30
C GLU A 234 9.21 64.61 -22.43
N VAL A 235 8.06 64.02 -22.09
CA VAL A 235 7.14 63.39 -23.05
C VAL A 235 5.92 64.29 -23.24
N PHE A 236 5.53 64.52 -24.49
CA PHE A 236 4.40 65.34 -24.88
C PHE A 236 3.36 64.52 -25.65
N ASP A 237 2.08 64.83 -25.45
CA ASP A 237 0.99 64.21 -26.20
C ASP A 237 0.86 64.80 -27.62
N SER A 238 -0.09 64.27 -28.39
CA SER A 238 -0.41 64.77 -29.74
C SER A 238 -0.91 66.23 -29.79
N LYS A 239 -1.22 66.84 -28.63
CA LYS A 239 -1.67 68.24 -28.50
C LYS A 239 -0.55 69.17 -28.01
N GLY A 240 0.62 68.62 -27.68
CA GLY A 240 1.78 69.36 -27.18
C GLY A 240 1.79 69.61 -25.67
N GLU A 241 0.90 68.95 -24.91
CA GLU A 241 0.89 69.03 -23.44
C GLU A 241 1.85 68.00 -22.83
N SER A 242 2.57 68.39 -21.77
CA SER A 242 3.54 67.51 -21.12
C SER A 242 2.84 66.41 -20.34
N CYS A 243 3.07 65.15 -20.73
CA CYS A 243 2.51 63.97 -20.07
C CYS A 243 3.33 63.51 -18.86
N GLY A 244 4.59 63.95 -18.74
CA GLY A 244 5.50 63.56 -17.67
C GLY A 244 6.97 63.54 -18.13
N ARG A 245 7.88 63.38 -17.17
CA ARG A 245 9.33 63.41 -17.39
C ARG A 245 10.02 62.15 -16.88
N VAL A 246 11.19 61.87 -17.45
CA VAL A 246 12.13 60.84 -17.03
C VAL A 246 13.45 61.51 -16.68
N ILE A 247 14.07 61.08 -15.59
CA ILE A 247 15.41 61.50 -15.19
C ILE A 247 16.26 60.23 -15.08
N ALA A 248 17.33 60.15 -15.87
CA ALA A 248 18.27 59.03 -15.85
C ALA A 248 19.68 59.54 -15.51
N GLN A 249 20.22 59.11 -14.37
CA GLN A 249 21.55 59.55 -13.93
C GLN A 249 22.64 58.89 -14.77
N VAL A 250 23.64 59.67 -15.18
CA VAL A 250 24.75 59.14 -16.00
C VAL A 250 25.58 58.09 -15.22
N ALA A 251 25.67 58.18 -13.89
CA ALA A 251 26.26 57.15 -13.03
C ALA A 251 25.54 55.79 -13.15
N ASP A 252 24.20 55.76 -13.07
CA ASP A 252 23.40 54.53 -13.19
C ASP A 252 23.50 53.89 -14.59
N ILE A 253 23.73 54.73 -15.61
CA ILE A 253 23.96 54.30 -16.98
C ILE A 253 25.39 53.73 -17.14
N ALA A 254 26.36 54.27 -16.41
CA ALA A 254 27.77 53.88 -16.45
C ALA A 254 28.09 52.62 -15.61
N ASP A 255 27.41 52.40 -14.47
CA ASP A 255 27.65 51.29 -13.52
C ASP A 255 27.06 49.93 -13.96
N ASN A 256 26.65 49.78 -15.23
CA ASN A 256 26.18 48.51 -15.77
C ASN A 256 27.39 47.57 -16.04
N PRO A 257 27.43 46.33 -15.49
CA PRO A 257 28.66 45.52 -15.35
C PRO A 257 29.23 44.92 -16.65
N ILE A 258 28.79 45.37 -17.82
CA ILE A 258 29.24 44.88 -19.13
C ILE A 258 30.26 45.83 -19.78
N ALA A 259 30.57 46.99 -19.16
CA ALA A 259 31.46 47.99 -19.74
C ALA A 259 32.97 47.82 -19.38
N ARG A 260 33.39 46.74 -18.69
CA ARG A 260 34.79 46.60 -18.24
C ARG A 260 35.59 45.39 -18.74
N GLU A 261 35.02 44.52 -19.56
CA GLU A 261 35.80 43.52 -20.32
C GLU A 261 35.54 43.67 -21.81
N GLY A 262 36.32 44.58 -22.41
CA GLY A 262 36.42 44.68 -23.86
C GLY A 262 37.36 43.61 -24.40
N LEU A 263 36.86 42.38 -24.61
CA LEU A 263 37.24 41.56 -25.78
C LEU A 263 36.36 40.30 -25.96
N LEU A 264 35.10 40.45 -26.36
CA LEU A 264 34.48 39.52 -27.33
C LEU A 264 33.15 40.11 -27.85
N THR A 265 33.23 41.13 -28.70
CA THR A 265 32.12 41.38 -29.63
C THR A 265 32.30 40.47 -30.83
N VAL A 266 31.38 39.54 -31.01
CA VAL A 266 30.53 39.45 -32.21
C VAL A 266 29.45 38.39 -31.92
N LEU A 267 28.19 38.84 -31.96
CA LEU A 267 26.90 38.10 -31.86
C LEU A 267 26.29 37.87 -30.47
N MET A 268 25.78 38.95 -29.84
CA MET A 268 24.43 38.99 -29.22
C MET A 268 23.98 40.47 -29.10
N GLN A 269 23.10 40.94 -29.99
CA GLN A 269 22.44 42.26 -29.91
C GLN A 269 21.15 42.10 -29.09
N GLY A 270 21.16 42.44 -27.80
CA GLY A 270 19.95 42.33 -26.94
C GLY A 270 19.86 43.35 -25.82
N ASP A 271 20.91 43.56 -25.03
CA ASP A 271 20.77 44.23 -23.72
C ASP A 271 21.17 45.71 -23.65
N LYS A 272 20.84 46.48 -24.70
CA LYS A 272 21.03 47.96 -24.69
C LYS A 272 19.72 48.76 -24.74
N LEU A 273 18.55 48.10 -24.71
CA LEU A 273 17.22 48.72 -24.56
C LEU A 273 16.71 48.55 -23.12
N ARG A 274 16.42 49.65 -22.41
CA ARG A 274 15.78 49.63 -21.07
C ARG A 274 14.45 50.38 -21.07
N TRP A 275 13.50 49.91 -20.25
CA TRP A 275 12.29 50.66 -19.90
C TRP A 275 12.57 51.55 -18.70
N TRP A 276 12.23 52.84 -18.81
CA TRP A 276 12.36 53.86 -17.79
C TRP A 276 10.97 54.35 -17.38
N PRO A 277 10.71 54.51 -16.07
CA PRO A 277 9.44 55.07 -15.58
C PRO A 277 9.30 56.56 -15.94
N ILE A 278 8.08 56.97 -16.30
CA ILE A 278 7.69 58.37 -16.55
C ILE A 278 6.92 58.86 -15.33
N TYR A 279 7.33 60.01 -14.78
CA TYR A 279 6.72 60.63 -13.61
C TYR A 279 6.10 61.98 -13.95
N HIS A 280 4.97 62.32 -13.34
CA HIS A 280 4.36 63.65 -13.40
C HIS A 280 4.88 64.49 -12.23
N GLU A 281 5.38 65.71 -12.49
CA GLU A 281 5.91 66.62 -11.46
C GLU A 281 4.97 67.82 -11.29
N PRO A 282 4.76 68.35 -10.07
CA PRO A 282 5.56 68.16 -8.85
C PRO A 282 5.14 66.99 -7.93
N GLU A 283 4.14 66.19 -8.33
CA GLU A 283 3.51 65.17 -7.46
C GLU A 283 4.23 63.80 -7.48
N HIS A 284 5.25 63.64 -8.33
CA HIS A 284 6.06 62.42 -8.51
C HIS A 284 5.23 61.15 -8.77
N GLU A 285 4.07 61.28 -9.42
CA GLU A 285 3.18 60.14 -9.73
C GLU A 285 3.67 59.37 -10.97
N LEU A 286 3.73 58.03 -10.87
CA LEU A 286 4.12 57.16 -12.00
C LEU A 286 2.99 57.10 -13.04
N VAL A 287 3.17 57.79 -14.16
CA VAL A 287 2.15 57.93 -15.22
C VAL A 287 2.41 57.03 -16.44
N GLY A 288 3.60 56.45 -16.56
CA GLY A 288 3.90 55.58 -17.70
C GLY A 288 5.31 55.00 -17.71
N ARG A 289 5.70 54.40 -18.84
CA ARG A 289 7.07 53.92 -19.11
C ARG A 289 7.51 54.26 -20.54
N ILE A 290 8.76 54.65 -20.71
CA ILE A 290 9.43 54.92 -21.98
C ILE A 290 10.58 53.93 -22.20
N GLN A 291 10.77 53.44 -23.42
CA GLN A 291 11.86 52.56 -23.79
C GLN A 291 12.99 53.36 -24.43
N LEU A 292 14.14 53.43 -23.77
CA LEU A 292 15.34 54.14 -24.25
C LEU A 292 16.46 53.16 -24.57
N PHE A 293 17.12 53.39 -25.69
CA PHE A 293 18.40 52.76 -26.02
C PHE A 293 19.51 53.75 -25.70
N ILE A 294 20.35 53.43 -24.72
CA ILE A 294 21.43 54.30 -24.26
C ILE A 294 22.75 53.53 -24.33
N ASN A 295 23.70 54.04 -25.12
CA ASN A 295 25.05 53.48 -25.21
C ASN A 295 26.05 54.50 -24.67
N TYR A 296 26.58 54.24 -23.48
CA TYR A 296 27.62 55.04 -22.83
C TYR A 296 28.99 54.40 -23.06
N SER A 297 29.98 55.21 -23.44
CA SER A 297 31.35 54.74 -23.67
C SER A 297 32.34 55.73 -23.08
N THR A 298 33.29 55.22 -22.28
CA THR A 298 34.46 55.94 -21.79
C THR A 298 35.66 55.51 -22.63
N SER A 299 36.25 56.40 -23.42
CA SER A 299 37.45 56.06 -24.19
C SER A 299 38.65 55.97 -23.23
N LEU A 300 39.09 54.74 -22.91
CA LEU A 300 40.41 54.48 -22.33
C LEU A 300 41.25 53.78 -23.41
N ASP A 301 42.35 54.44 -23.77
CA ASP A 301 43.25 54.16 -24.89
C ASP A 301 43.71 52.70 -25.05
N GLU A 302 43.89 52.34 -26.33
CA GLU A 302 44.74 51.26 -26.83
C GLU A 302 46.18 51.46 -26.32
N ASN A 303 46.62 50.65 -25.34
CA ASN A 303 48.02 50.22 -25.11
C ASN A 303 48.14 49.43 -23.79
N GLY A 304 47.71 48.17 -23.78
CA GLY A 304 47.84 47.25 -22.65
C GLY A 304 49.11 46.39 -22.71
N HIS A 305 50.28 46.98 -22.43
CA HIS A 305 51.44 46.19 -22.00
C HIS A 305 51.26 45.79 -20.52
N LEU A 306 51.37 44.47 -20.23
CA LEU A 306 51.60 43.81 -18.94
C LEU A 306 51.60 44.72 -17.70
N LYS A 307 50.46 44.80 -16.99
CA LYS A 307 50.45 45.11 -15.55
C LYS A 307 49.84 43.96 -14.77
N CYS A 308 50.75 43.23 -14.11
CA CYS A 308 50.53 42.41 -12.93
C CYS A 308 49.45 43.01 -12.01
N GLY A 309 48.36 42.27 -11.78
CA GLY A 309 47.35 42.61 -10.79
C GLY A 309 47.72 42.05 -9.42
N SER A 310 47.34 42.75 -8.34
CA SER A 310 47.44 42.27 -6.96
C SER A 310 46.54 41.04 -6.75
N VAL A 311 47.03 40.06 -5.99
CA VAL A 311 46.26 38.87 -5.60
C VAL A 311 45.61 39.13 -4.25
N ALA A 312 44.29 38.94 -4.14
CA ALA A 312 43.61 39.01 -2.85
C ALA A 312 44.08 37.87 -1.92
N GLU A 313 44.25 38.16 -0.64
CA GLU A 313 44.78 37.25 0.37
C GLU A 313 43.93 35.97 0.50
N THR A 314 42.61 36.07 0.29
CA THR A 314 41.68 34.94 0.25
C THR A 314 41.89 34.02 -0.97
N VAL A 315 42.23 34.58 -2.13
CA VAL A 315 42.54 33.82 -3.35
C VAL A 315 43.88 33.10 -3.22
N ALA A 316 44.87 33.75 -2.57
CA ALA A 316 46.14 33.12 -2.26
C ALA A 316 45.93 31.97 -1.26
N TYR A 317 45.16 32.18 -0.19
CA TYR A 317 44.82 31.13 0.78
C TYR A 317 44.14 29.92 0.13
N ASP A 318 43.17 30.14 -0.76
CA ASP A 318 42.50 29.07 -1.51
C ASP A 318 43.50 28.18 -2.27
N LEU A 319 44.52 28.78 -2.89
CA LEU A 319 45.56 28.07 -3.63
C LEU A 319 46.49 27.28 -2.69
N VAL A 320 46.84 27.83 -1.52
CA VAL A 320 47.61 27.10 -0.48
C VAL A 320 46.82 25.91 0.04
N LEU A 321 45.53 26.10 0.32
CA LEU A 321 44.64 25.04 0.80
C LEU A 321 44.48 23.94 -0.26
N GLU A 322 44.27 24.30 -1.53
CA GLU A 322 44.17 23.33 -2.62
C GLU A 322 45.47 22.54 -2.81
N ALA A 323 46.62 23.19 -2.67
CA ALA A 323 47.94 22.56 -2.74
C ALA A 323 48.14 21.56 -1.59
N ALA A 324 47.76 21.92 -0.37
CA ALA A 324 47.81 21.06 0.81
C ALA A 324 46.91 19.82 0.64
N MET A 325 45.66 20.03 0.22
CA MET A 325 44.67 18.96 -0.02
C MET A 325 45.16 17.94 -1.06
N LYS A 326 45.77 18.42 -2.15
CA LYS A 326 46.29 17.55 -3.22
C LYS A 326 47.46 16.69 -2.77
N ILE A 327 48.39 17.26 -2.02
CA ILE A 327 49.60 16.54 -1.58
C ILE A 327 49.29 15.55 -0.46
N GLN A 328 48.35 15.88 0.42
CA GLN A 328 47.95 14.98 1.50
C GLN A 328 46.94 13.91 1.07
N HIS A 329 46.53 13.90 -0.21
CA HIS A 329 45.59 12.94 -0.76
C HIS A 329 44.34 12.77 0.12
N ILE A 330 43.73 13.89 0.52
CA ILE A 330 42.49 13.87 1.31
C ILE A 330 41.41 13.13 0.51
N GLN A 331 40.89 12.05 1.10
CA GLN A 331 39.94 11.09 0.52
C GLN A 331 38.81 10.81 1.54
N GLN A 332 37.78 10.06 1.14
CA GLN A 332 36.52 9.78 1.87
C GLN A 332 36.64 9.43 3.38
N ARG A 333 37.81 9.02 3.88
CA ARG A 333 38.06 8.68 5.31
C ARG A 333 39.25 9.41 5.95
N ASN A 334 40.02 10.19 5.20
CA ASN A 334 41.12 10.99 5.73
C ASN A 334 40.82 12.47 5.48
N LEU A 335 40.01 13.05 6.37
CA LEU A 335 39.41 14.38 6.20
C LEU A 335 40.14 15.48 6.96
N LEU A 336 41.25 15.17 7.63
CA LEU A 336 42.02 16.11 8.44
C LEU A 336 43.36 16.41 7.76
N LEU A 337 43.73 17.70 7.73
CA LEU A 337 45.09 18.09 7.41
C LEU A 337 45.99 17.80 8.60
N ASP A 338 47.12 17.13 8.36
CA ASP A 338 48.06 16.76 9.42
C ASP A 338 49.49 17.24 9.14
N GLY A 339 50.29 17.42 10.20
CA GLY A 339 51.72 17.73 10.07
C GLY A 339 52.02 19.10 9.42
N PRO A 340 53.12 19.23 8.65
CA PRO A 340 53.61 20.53 8.17
C PRO A 340 52.61 21.31 7.31
N TRP A 341 51.73 20.65 6.56
CA TRP A 341 50.73 21.34 5.71
C TRP A 341 49.60 21.97 6.52
N ARG A 342 49.18 21.36 7.64
CA ARG A 342 48.24 21.98 8.58
C ARG A 342 48.82 23.27 9.16
N TRP A 343 50.09 23.21 9.58
CA TRP A 343 50.84 24.36 10.05
C TRP A 343 50.90 25.46 8.98
N LEU A 344 51.32 25.14 7.74
CA LEU A 344 51.47 26.12 6.68
C LEU A 344 50.15 26.84 6.36
N VAL A 345 49.04 26.11 6.26
CA VAL A 345 47.71 26.69 5.98
C VAL A 345 47.26 27.61 7.13
N THR A 346 47.49 27.20 8.38
CA THR A 346 47.09 27.97 9.57
C THR A 346 47.93 29.24 9.73
N GLU A 347 49.25 29.13 9.60
CA GLU A 347 50.16 30.28 9.67
C GLU A 347 49.96 31.24 8.51
N PHE A 348 49.66 30.74 7.30
CA PHE A 348 49.36 31.59 6.16
C PHE A 348 48.12 32.44 6.42
N ALA A 349 47.05 31.87 6.96
CA ALA A 349 45.85 32.62 7.31
C ALA A 349 46.13 33.70 8.37
N LEU A 350 46.89 33.36 9.42
CA LEU A 350 47.24 34.29 10.50
C LEU A 350 48.13 35.44 10.01
N HIS A 351 49.17 35.12 9.22
CA HIS A 351 50.15 36.09 8.75
C HIS A 351 49.56 37.08 7.73
N TYR A 352 48.65 36.61 6.86
CA TYR A 352 48.01 37.43 5.83
C TYR A 352 46.61 37.93 6.21
N GLY A 353 46.18 37.74 7.46
CA GLY A 353 44.93 38.32 7.98
C GLY A 353 43.63 37.73 7.41
N VAL A 354 43.66 36.46 6.99
CA VAL A 354 42.46 35.75 6.51
C VAL A 354 41.58 35.37 7.71
N SER A 355 40.30 35.72 7.66
CA SER A 355 39.33 35.43 8.73
C SER A 355 39.24 33.94 9.02
N ASP A 356 39.25 33.59 10.32
CA ASP A 356 39.00 32.23 10.79
C ASP A 356 37.69 31.63 10.25
N ALA A 357 36.62 32.44 10.10
CA ALA A 357 35.36 31.97 9.51
C ALA A 357 35.53 31.62 8.02
N TYR A 358 36.23 32.45 7.26
CA TYR A 358 36.57 32.16 5.86
C TYR A 358 37.39 30.87 5.72
N THR A 359 38.41 30.67 6.57
CA THR A 359 39.25 29.46 6.50
C THR A 359 38.45 28.18 6.71
N LYS A 360 37.55 28.15 7.70
CA LYS A 360 36.69 27.02 8.03
C LYS A 360 35.64 26.76 6.94
N LEU A 361 34.98 27.81 6.46
CA LEU A 361 34.01 27.71 5.36
C LEU A 361 34.69 27.18 4.10
N ARG A 362 35.87 27.69 3.75
CA ARG A 362 36.58 27.22 2.57
C ARG A 362 37.02 25.77 2.69
N TYR A 363 37.50 25.38 3.87
CA TYR A 363 37.84 23.98 4.18
C TYR A 363 36.63 23.06 4.04
N LEU A 364 35.48 23.44 4.60
CA LEU A 364 34.21 22.73 4.46
C LEU A 364 33.81 22.55 3.00
N SER A 365 33.89 23.60 2.17
CA SER A 365 33.58 23.51 0.74
C SER A 365 34.37 22.41 0.02
N TYR A 366 35.64 22.19 0.38
CA TYR A 366 36.43 21.10 -0.20
C TYR A 366 36.04 19.72 0.31
N ILE A 367 35.74 19.59 1.61
CA ILE A 367 35.37 18.29 2.20
C ILE A 367 34.00 17.83 1.70
N MET A 368 33.03 18.75 1.57
CA MET A 368 31.68 18.43 1.10
C MET A 368 31.66 17.80 -0.30
N ASP A 369 32.65 18.07 -1.15
CA ASP A 369 32.76 17.47 -2.49
C ASP A 369 33.31 16.04 -2.50
N VAL A 370 34.07 15.67 -1.46
CA VAL A 370 34.82 14.40 -1.40
C VAL A 370 34.13 13.40 -0.48
N ALA A 371 33.38 13.87 0.51
CA ALA A 371 32.94 13.07 1.62
C ALA A 371 31.70 12.21 1.36
N THR A 372 31.64 11.10 2.10
CA THR A 372 30.51 10.17 2.19
C THR A 372 29.78 10.34 3.51
N PRO A 373 28.48 10.00 3.61
CA PRO A 373 27.64 10.20 4.78
C PRO A 373 28.00 9.24 5.94
N THR A 374 29.18 9.45 6.52
CA THR A 374 29.78 8.68 7.63
C THR A 374 29.77 9.51 8.91
N ALA A 375 29.79 8.85 10.06
CA ALA A 375 29.79 9.54 11.35
C ALA A 375 30.96 10.52 11.51
N ASP A 376 32.17 10.11 11.09
CA ASP A 376 33.38 10.92 11.21
C ASP A 376 33.30 12.21 10.40
N PHE A 377 32.76 12.14 9.18
CA PHE A 377 32.53 13.30 8.33
C PHE A 377 31.49 14.26 8.93
N LEU A 378 30.34 13.75 9.37
CA LEU A 378 29.26 14.58 9.89
C LEU A 378 29.66 15.29 11.19
N ASN A 379 30.44 14.61 12.06
CA ASN A 379 30.99 15.26 13.25
C ASN A 379 32.00 16.35 12.88
N LEU A 380 32.89 16.12 11.91
CA LEU A 380 33.84 17.13 11.45
C LEU A 380 33.13 18.36 10.86
N VAL A 381 32.07 18.15 10.06
CA VAL A 381 31.26 19.25 9.52
C VAL A 381 30.63 20.07 10.66
N HIS A 382 30.08 19.38 11.66
CA HIS A 382 29.47 20.03 12.82
C HIS A 382 30.49 20.90 13.57
N ASP A 383 31.67 20.36 13.86
CA ASP A 383 32.71 21.04 14.65
C ASP A 383 33.26 22.28 13.95
N LEU A 384 33.31 22.28 12.62
CA LEU A 384 33.75 23.42 11.81
C LEU A 384 32.65 24.46 11.60
N LEU A 385 31.40 24.04 11.50
CA LEU A 385 30.26 24.93 11.21
C LEU A 385 29.72 25.63 12.46
N LEU A 386 29.69 24.95 13.61
CA LEU A 386 29.23 25.48 14.90
C LEU A 386 29.84 26.86 15.25
N PRO A 387 31.18 27.04 15.28
CA PRO A 387 31.77 28.33 15.64
C PRO A 387 31.46 29.45 14.62
N VAL A 388 31.22 29.09 13.35
CA VAL A 388 30.89 30.08 12.30
C VAL A 388 29.47 30.59 12.47
N ILE A 389 28.52 29.71 12.78
CA ILE A 389 27.11 30.06 13.03
C ILE A 389 26.97 30.87 14.31
N MET A 390 27.65 30.49 15.39
CA MET A 390 27.63 31.27 16.64
C MET A 390 28.15 32.70 16.43
N LYS A 391 29.24 32.87 15.67
CA LYS A 391 29.82 34.19 15.36
C LYS A 391 28.89 35.07 14.51
N GLY A 392 28.06 34.48 13.65
CA GLY A 392 27.08 35.21 12.84
C GLY A 392 25.89 35.76 13.65
N ASN A 393 25.60 35.19 14.83
CA ASN A 393 24.47 35.59 15.68
C ASN A 393 24.82 36.72 16.68
N ASP A 394 26.10 36.92 17.01
CA ASP A 394 26.57 37.84 18.07
C ASP A 394 27.10 39.21 17.54
N ASP A 395 26.46 39.81 16.52
CA ASP A 395 26.78 41.16 15.98
C ASP A 395 28.20 41.36 15.37
N ARG A 396 28.97 40.28 15.14
CA ARG A 396 30.15 40.30 14.25
C ARG A 396 29.73 39.84 12.86
N THR A 397 29.23 40.76 12.05
CA THR A 397 28.71 40.46 10.71
C THR A 397 29.78 39.77 9.85
N LEU A 398 29.50 38.52 9.46
CA LEU A 398 30.27 37.81 8.44
C LEU A 398 30.34 38.69 7.17
N SER A 399 31.45 38.65 6.45
CA SER A 399 31.58 39.36 5.18
C SER A 399 30.57 38.83 4.15
N HIS A 400 30.26 39.63 3.11
CA HIS A 400 29.39 39.19 2.02
C HIS A 400 29.88 37.89 1.35
N GLN A 401 31.20 37.72 1.23
CA GLN A 401 31.80 36.51 0.67
C GLN A 401 31.61 35.30 1.60
N GLU A 402 31.82 35.47 2.91
CA GLU A 402 31.60 34.41 3.90
C GLU A 402 30.12 34.01 3.98
N ASN A 403 29.18 34.98 3.97
CA ASN A 403 27.75 34.69 3.95
C ASN A 403 27.31 33.91 2.70
N ARG A 404 27.88 34.24 1.54
CA ARG A 404 27.61 33.49 0.31
C ARG A 404 28.08 32.04 0.42
N ILE A 405 29.33 31.82 0.86
CA ILE A 405 29.90 30.48 1.02
C ILE A 405 29.14 29.69 2.10
N LEU A 406 28.73 30.35 3.20
CA LEU A 406 27.92 29.74 4.25
C LEU A 406 26.55 29.28 3.73
N GLY A 407 25.90 30.06 2.87
CA GLY A 407 24.66 29.66 2.20
C GLY A 407 24.84 28.41 1.33
N GLU A 408 25.87 28.41 0.47
CA GLU A 408 26.22 27.26 -0.38
C GLU A 408 26.52 26.00 0.45
N ILE A 409 27.27 26.13 1.55
CA ILE A 409 27.59 25.01 2.45
C ILE A 409 26.35 24.54 3.20
N SER A 410 25.50 25.44 3.67
CA SER A 410 24.26 25.07 4.36
C SER A 410 23.35 24.23 3.46
N ASP A 411 23.25 24.57 2.17
CA ASP A 411 22.51 23.79 1.18
C ASP A 411 23.15 22.41 0.93
N LEU A 412 24.48 22.30 0.92
CA LEU A 412 25.19 21.03 0.79
C LEU A 412 25.03 20.15 2.04
N VAL A 413 25.09 20.75 3.24
CA VAL A 413 24.88 20.04 4.50
C VAL A 413 23.44 19.55 4.59
N GLU A 414 22.48 20.36 4.15
CA GLU A 414 21.07 19.95 4.07
C GLU A 414 20.89 18.73 3.16
N GLN A 415 21.56 18.71 2.00
CA GLN A 415 21.54 17.56 1.08
C GLN A 415 22.15 16.31 1.74
N ALA A 416 23.31 16.45 2.40
CA ALA A 416 23.97 15.34 3.10
C ALA A 416 23.10 14.77 4.23
N VAL A 417 22.50 15.64 5.05
CA VAL A 417 21.61 15.26 6.15
C VAL A 417 20.32 14.61 5.62
N SER A 418 19.75 15.13 4.53
CA SER A 418 18.59 14.50 3.87
C SER A 418 18.92 13.10 3.37
N LEU A 419 20.09 12.91 2.76
CA LEU A 419 20.55 11.61 2.27
C LEU A 419 20.71 10.60 3.42
N VAL A 420 21.23 11.03 4.59
CA VAL A 420 21.36 10.17 5.78
C VAL A 420 19.99 9.74 6.28
N PHE A 421 19.06 10.68 6.48
CA PHE A 421 17.72 10.37 7.00
C PHE A 421 16.87 9.55 6.03
N GLU A 422 16.97 9.82 4.73
CA GLU A 422 16.26 9.05 3.70
C GLU A 422 16.79 7.61 3.56
N ASN A 423 17.95 7.30 4.14
CA ASN A 423 18.61 6.00 4.05
C ASN A 423 18.99 5.39 5.42
N TYR A 424 18.35 5.80 6.52
CA TYR A 424 18.77 5.47 7.89
C TYR A 424 19.01 3.97 8.19
N LYS A 425 18.31 3.04 7.51
CA LYS A 425 18.53 1.58 7.66
C LYS A 425 19.59 0.98 6.73
N SER A 426 20.12 1.76 5.79
CA SER A 426 21.14 1.32 4.80
C SER A 426 22.51 1.94 5.04
N LEU A 427 22.65 2.76 6.08
CA LEU A 427 23.92 3.38 6.45
C LEU A 427 24.87 2.33 7.02
N ASP A 428 26.12 2.37 6.56
CA ASP A 428 27.16 1.46 7.03
C ASP A 428 28.52 2.15 7.02
N GLU A 429 29.14 2.22 8.20
CA GLU A 429 30.46 2.79 8.41
C GLU A 429 31.58 1.90 7.87
N SER A 430 31.32 0.61 7.59
CA SER A 430 32.32 -0.29 7.01
C SER A 430 32.45 -0.13 5.48
N SER A 431 31.45 0.47 4.83
CA SER A 431 31.42 0.72 3.40
C SER A 431 32.20 1.97 2.98
N LEU A 432 32.88 1.92 1.84
CA LEU A 432 33.58 3.07 1.26
C LEU A 432 32.62 4.20 0.85
N SER A 433 31.36 3.87 0.53
CA SER A 433 30.32 4.85 0.20
C SER A 433 29.52 5.35 1.42
N GLY A 434 29.76 4.79 2.61
CA GLY A 434 28.92 5.02 3.80
C GLY A 434 27.56 4.33 3.75
N MET A 435 27.30 3.51 2.72
CA MET A 435 26.04 2.80 2.52
C MET A 435 26.26 1.36 2.07
N VAL A 436 25.38 0.47 2.51
CA VAL A 436 25.30 -0.93 2.06
C VAL A 436 24.22 -1.08 1.00
N ASP A 437 24.47 -1.99 0.04
CA ASP A 437 23.47 -2.39 -0.94
C ASP A 437 22.16 -2.80 -0.24
N PHE A 438 21.07 -2.16 -0.64
CA PHE A 438 19.73 -2.26 -0.05
C PHE A 438 19.10 -3.67 -0.02
N LEU A 439 19.82 -4.70 -0.48
CA LEU A 439 19.40 -6.11 -0.53
C LEU A 439 19.62 -6.84 0.80
N LYS A 440 20.44 -6.31 1.73
CA LYS A 440 20.60 -6.92 3.04
C LYS A 440 19.39 -6.62 3.95
N PRO A 441 18.93 -7.60 4.76
CA PRO A 441 17.95 -7.34 5.81
C PRO A 441 18.42 -6.19 6.70
N ALA A 442 17.51 -5.27 7.04
CA ALA A 442 17.83 -4.21 7.97
C ALA A 442 18.25 -4.82 9.32
N THR A 443 19.34 -4.28 9.88
CA THR A 443 19.79 -4.67 11.23
C THR A 443 19.13 -3.72 12.22
N GLY A 444 18.60 -4.23 13.34
CA GLY A 444 17.95 -3.41 14.37
C GLY A 444 18.85 -2.39 15.08
N SER A 445 20.14 -2.30 14.72
CA SER A 445 21.10 -1.36 15.30
C SER A 445 20.99 0.04 14.68
N VAL A 446 21.05 1.08 15.51
CA VAL A 446 21.15 2.47 15.01
C VAL A 446 22.49 2.70 14.33
N ALA A 447 22.45 3.25 13.12
CA ALA A 447 23.65 3.67 12.39
C ALA A 447 24.37 4.81 13.12
N LEU A 448 25.70 4.72 13.20
CA LEU A 448 26.53 5.71 13.91
C LEU A 448 26.40 7.12 13.31
N ALA A 449 26.21 7.24 11.99
CA ALA A 449 25.96 8.51 11.30
C ALA A 449 24.64 9.22 11.68
N LEU A 450 23.67 8.53 12.28
CA LEU A 450 22.35 9.12 12.56
C LEU A 450 22.40 10.21 13.64
N ALA A 451 23.17 9.99 14.71
CA ALA A 451 23.29 10.96 15.80
C ALA A 451 24.03 12.25 15.37
N PRO A 452 25.17 12.19 14.65
CA PRO A 452 25.79 13.37 14.04
C PRO A 452 24.89 14.13 13.08
N ALA A 453 24.10 13.42 12.25
CA ALA A 453 23.15 14.07 11.35
C ALA A 453 22.05 14.83 12.11
N LEU A 454 21.54 14.30 13.23
CA LEU A 454 20.60 15.01 14.09
C LEU A 454 21.20 16.26 14.73
N LYS A 455 22.48 16.22 15.14
CA LYS A 455 23.19 17.40 15.65
C LYS A 455 23.33 18.48 14.59
N LEU A 456 23.70 18.11 13.36
CA LEU A 456 23.76 19.04 12.23
C LEU A 456 22.39 19.62 11.88
N TYR A 457 21.34 18.79 11.91
CA TYR A 457 19.98 19.24 11.69
C TYR A 457 19.53 20.24 12.76
N ALA A 458 19.89 20.00 14.03
CA ALA A 458 19.64 20.92 15.15
C ALA A 458 20.37 22.26 15.02
N LEU A 459 21.53 22.25 14.36
CA LEU A 459 22.34 23.44 14.14
C LEU A 459 21.75 24.32 13.01
N LEU A 460 21.17 23.71 11.98
CA LEU A 460 20.58 24.42 10.83
C LEU A 460 19.11 24.81 11.03
N HIS A 461 18.37 24.05 11.85
CA HIS A 461 16.92 24.24 12.03
C HIS A 461 16.56 24.36 13.50
N ASP A 462 15.59 25.23 13.79
CA ASP A 462 14.93 25.22 15.09
C ASP A 462 14.03 23.98 15.21
N ILE A 463 14.48 22.99 15.98
CA ILE A 463 13.78 21.72 16.23
C ILE A 463 12.44 21.93 16.95
N LEU A 464 12.22 23.06 17.61
CA LEU A 464 10.93 23.38 18.23
C LEU A 464 9.92 23.90 17.21
N SER A 465 10.37 24.34 16.03
CA SER A 465 9.48 24.79 14.96
C SER A 465 8.74 23.62 14.31
N SER A 466 7.43 23.79 14.10
CA SER A 466 6.60 22.77 13.45
C SER A 466 7.04 22.47 12.01
N GLY A 467 7.62 23.46 11.31
CA GLY A 467 8.16 23.31 9.97
C GLY A 467 9.35 22.36 9.92
N ALA A 468 10.30 22.49 10.85
CA ALA A 468 11.46 21.60 10.95
C ALA A 468 11.05 20.19 11.37
N GLN A 469 10.19 20.06 12.39
CA GLN A 469 9.68 18.76 12.81
C GLN A 469 9.01 18.00 11.66
N LEU A 470 8.14 18.67 10.89
CA LEU A 470 7.47 18.07 9.74
C LEU A 470 8.46 17.68 8.64
N LYS A 471 9.48 18.52 8.39
CA LYS A 471 10.51 18.25 7.38
C LYS A 471 11.34 17.03 7.76
N LEU A 472 11.76 16.90 9.02
CA LEU A 472 12.48 15.73 9.51
C LEU A 472 11.62 14.46 9.38
N CYS A 473 10.34 14.52 9.79
CA CYS A 473 9.40 13.41 9.59
C CYS A 473 9.26 13.02 8.11
N ARG A 474 9.25 13.98 7.18
CA ARG A 474 9.17 13.70 5.73
C ARG A 474 10.36 12.91 5.21
N TYR A 475 11.58 13.12 5.73
CA TYR A 475 12.74 12.33 5.33
C TYR A 475 12.58 10.86 5.71
N PHE A 476 12.15 10.57 6.95
CA PHE A 476 11.86 9.20 7.37
C PHE A 476 10.68 8.60 6.59
N GLN A 477 9.65 9.38 6.26
CA GLN A 477 8.57 8.91 5.40
C GLN A 477 9.07 8.55 3.99
N ALA A 478 9.97 9.35 3.42
CA ALA A 478 10.57 9.09 2.11
C ALA A 478 11.43 7.82 2.13
N ALA A 479 12.19 7.60 3.19
CA ALA A 479 12.96 6.37 3.42
C ALA A 479 12.06 5.13 3.42
N VAL A 480 11.01 5.16 4.24
CA VAL A 480 10.04 4.06 4.39
C VAL A 480 9.33 3.78 3.06
N LYS A 481 8.87 4.82 2.36
CA LYS A 481 8.23 4.66 1.03
C LYS A 481 9.17 4.03 0.01
N THR A 482 10.43 4.43 0.00
CA THR A 482 11.44 3.90 -0.92
C THR A 482 11.72 2.42 -0.65
N ARG A 483 11.84 2.03 0.63
CA ARG A 483 11.96 0.60 1.02
C ARG A 483 10.70 -0.19 0.69
N SER A 484 9.52 0.32 1.02
CA SER A 484 8.23 -0.32 0.71
C SER A 484 8.11 -0.60 -0.79
N ARG A 485 8.35 0.39 -1.65
CA ARG A 485 8.28 0.23 -3.12
C ARG A 485 9.20 -0.87 -3.64
N ARG A 486 10.37 -1.09 -3.02
CA ARG A 486 11.30 -2.14 -3.42
C ARG A 486 10.78 -3.53 -3.06
N HIS A 487 10.32 -3.73 -1.81
CA HIS A 487 9.68 -4.98 -1.39
C HIS A 487 8.46 -5.31 -2.27
N LEU A 488 7.71 -4.27 -2.66
CA LEU A 488 6.59 -4.44 -3.59
C LEU A 488 7.03 -4.80 -5.01
N ALA A 489 8.18 -4.33 -5.52
CA ALA A 489 8.61 -4.61 -6.90
C ALA A 489 8.80 -6.11 -7.18
N GLU A 490 9.23 -6.89 -6.17
CA GLU A 490 9.42 -8.34 -6.28
C GLU A 490 8.13 -9.12 -6.59
N THR A 491 6.97 -8.51 -6.32
CA THR A 491 5.65 -9.11 -6.55
C THR A 491 4.93 -8.51 -7.77
N GLU A 492 5.56 -7.59 -8.52
CA GLU A 492 4.96 -6.85 -9.64
C GLU A 492 4.64 -7.71 -10.85
N GLU A 493 5.44 -8.77 -11.05
CA GLU A 493 5.27 -9.80 -12.09
C GLU A 493 3.82 -10.34 -12.18
N TYR A 494 3.14 -10.51 -11.03
CA TYR A 494 1.79 -11.08 -10.95
C TYR A 494 0.65 -10.07 -11.08
N LEU A 495 0.95 -8.76 -11.05
CA LEU A 495 -0.05 -7.71 -11.30
C LEU A 495 -0.06 -7.25 -12.76
N SER A 496 1.08 -7.37 -13.45
CA SER A 496 1.27 -6.86 -14.81
C SER A 496 0.74 -7.80 -15.91
N THR A 497 0.42 -9.05 -15.60
CA THR A 497 -0.18 -9.96 -16.56
C THR A 497 -1.65 -9.60 -16.77
N ASN A 498 -1.90 -8.70 -17.74
CA ASN A 498 -3.11 -8.73 -18.55
C ASN A 498 -3.14 -10.06 -19.33
N ASN A 499 -3.35 -11.17 -18.64
CA ASN A 499 -3.54 -12.46 -19.30
C ASN A 499 -5.00 -12.85 -19.16
N GLU A 500 -5.71 -12.65 -20.27
CA GLU A 500 -6.85 -13.46 -20.67
C GLU A 500 -6.67 -14.90 -20.16
N ASN A 501 -7.58 -15.40 -19.32
CA ASN A 501 -8.03 -16.79 -19.16
C ASN A 501 -7.05 -17.97 -19.44
N ILE A 502 -5.74 -17.81 -19.30
CA ILE A 502 -4.79 -18.92 -19.31
C ILE A 502 -4.80 -19.43 -17.87
N LEU A 503 -5.42 -20.60 -17.69
CA LEU A 503 -5.43 -21.38 -16.46
C LEU A 503 -4.02 -21.36 -15.83
N MET A 504 -3.83 -20.57 -14.77
CA MET A 504 -2.59 -20.57 -13.99
C MET A 504 -2.33 -22.01 -13.54
N ASP A 505 -1.15 -22.55 -13.86
CA ASP A 505 -0.73 -23.85 -13.36
C ASP A 505 -0.73 -23.85 -11.82
N SER A 506 -1.07 -24.99 -11.21
CA SER A 506 -1.17 -25.17 -9.76
C SER A 506 0.13 -24.80 -9.03
N VAL A 507 1.27 -25.04 -9.69
CA VAL A 507 2.60 -24.67 -9.20
C VAL A 507 2.77 -23.15 -9.19
N THR A 508 2.42 -22.46 -10.28
CA THR A 508 2.54 -20.99 -10.39
C THR A 508 1.61 -20.29 -9.41
N PHE A 509 0.39 -20.80 -9.21
CA PHE A 509 -0.54 -20.32 -8.19
C PHE A 509 0.08 -20.41 -6.80
N SER A 510 0.65 -21.57 -6.44
CA SER A 510 1.28 -21.78 -5.13
C SER A 510 2.47 -20.84 -4.93
N ILE A 511 3.33 -20.65 -5.95
CA ILE A 511 4.48 -19.74 -5.88
C ILE A 511 4.03 -18.28 -5.68
N ALA A 512 2.96 -17.85 -6.37
CA ALA A 512 2.45 -16.49 -6.26
C ALA A 512 1.95 -16.18 -4.83
N PHE A 513 1.22 -17.12 -4.22
CA PHE A 513 0.78 -17.00 -2.82
C PHE A 513 1.95 -17.04 -1.84
N GLN A 514 2.95 -17.91 -2.04
CA GLN A 514 4.16 -17.95 -1.22
C GLN A 514 4.95 -16.65 -1.27
N LYS A 515 5.08 -16.02 -2.46
CA LYS A 515 5.71 -14.69 -2.58
C LYS A 515 4.93 -13.60 -1.84
N MET A 516 3.60 -13.69 -1.81
CA MET A 516 2.77 -12.76 -1.04
C MET A 516 2.91 -12.98 0.47
N ILE A 517 3.02 -14.24 0.91
CA ILE A 517 3.33 -14.59 2.31
C ILE A 517 4.71 -14.03 2.71
N SER A 518 5.73 -14.21 1.87
CA SER A 518 7.06 -13.64 2.15
C SER A 518 7.02 -12.12 2.20
N LEU A 519 6.21 -11.45 1.37
CA LEU A 519 6.02 -10.00 1.44
C LEU A 519 5.43 -9.57 2.79
N CYS A 520 4.39 -10.26 3.29
CA CYS A 520 3.83 -9.99 4.61
C CYS A 520 4.91 -10.11 5.71
N CYS A 521 5.72 -11.17 5.67
CA CYS A 521 6.81 -11.38 6.62
C CYS A 521 7.92 -10.33 6.51
N ASN A 522 8.32 -9.96 5.30
CA ASN A 522 9.36 -8.96 5.06
C ASN A 522 8.94 -7.58 5.59
N ILE A 523 7.71 -7.16 5.28
CA ILE A 523 7.17 -5.88 5.79
C ILE A 523 7.01 -5.92 7.31
N ARG A 524 6.58 -7.06 7.87
CA ARG A 524 6.54 -7.26 9.32
C ARG A 524 7.92 -7.04 9.97
N ASN A 525 8.95 -7.66 9.40
CA ASN A 525 10.31 -7.55 9.90
C ASN A 525 10.85 -6.11 9.75
N GLU A 526 10.51 -5.41 8.66
CA GLU A 526 10.85 -3.99 8.51
C GLU A 526 10.26 -3.12 9.63
N ILE A 527 8.98 -3.32 9.97
CA ILE A 527 8.36 -2.59 11.10
C ILE A 527 9.01 -2.97 12.42
N PHE A 528 9.34 -4.25 12.62
CA PHE A 528 10.03 -4.70 13.82
C PHE A 528 11.41 -4.03 13.97
N THR A 529 12.20 -3.95 12.90
CA THR A 529 13.48 -3.23 12.92
C THR A 529 13.32 -1.74 13.24
N ASP A 530 12.21 -1.11 12.83
CA ASP A 530 11.91 0.28 13.21
C ASP A 530 11.62 0.44 14.69
N ILE A 531 10.97 -0.55 15.30
CA ILE A 531 10.75 -0.60 16.74
C ILE A 531 12.09 -0.75 17.46
N GLU A 532 13.00 -1.62 16.99
CA GLU A 532 14.34 -1.80 17.58
C GLU A 532 15.19 -0.53 17.51
N ILE A 533 15.14 0.18 16.37
CA ILE A 533 15.83 1.47 16.17
C ILE A 533 15.23 2.54 17.08
N HIS A 534 13.91 2.61 17.20
CA HIS A 534 13.23 3.58 18.05
C HIS A 534 13.55 3.38 19.54
N ASN A 535 13.59 2.12 20.00
CA ASN A 535 13.87 1.77 21.40
C ASN A 535 15.29 2.13 21.87
N GLN A 536 16.20 2.45 20.95
CA GLN A 536 17.54 2.96 21.28
C GLN A 536 17.56 4.45 21.65
N ASN A 537 16.43 5.15 21.60
CA ASN A 537 16.24 6.54 22.07
C ASN A 537 17.19 7.58 21.45
N VAL A 538 17.63 7.35 20.20
CA VAL A 538 18.49 8.29 19.45
C VAL A 538 17.66 9.38 18.76
N LEU A 539 16.41 9.08 18.40
CA LEU A 539 15.53 10.01 17.70
C LEU A 539 14.85 10.99 18.66
N PRO A 540 14.53 12.22 18.22
CA PRO A 540 13.72 13.17 19.00
C PRO A 540 12.34 12.62 19.38
N SER A 541 11.82 13.03 20.52
CA SER A 541 10.56 12.51 21.10
C SER A 541 9.32 12.72 20.23
N PHE A 542 9.32 13.71 19.34
CA PHE A 542 8.21 13.94 18.40
C PHE A 542 8.19 12.95 17.22
N ILE A 543 9.25 12.16 17.02
CA ILE A 543 9.31 11.13 15.98
C ILE A 543 8.94 9.78 16.58
N ASP A 544 7.67 9.42 16.44
CA ASP A 544 7.19 8.06 16.63
C ASP A 544 7.45 7.23 15.37
N LEU A 545 8.67 6.70 15.26
CA LEU A 545 9.09 5.92 14.10
C LEU A 545 8.20 4.67 13.88
N PRO A 546 7.81 3.89 14.91
CA PRO A 546 6.91 2.76 14.74
C PRO A 546 5.55 3.10 14.17
N ASN A 547 4.85 4.13 14.68
CA ASN A 547 3.55 4.53 14.13
C ASN A 547 3.71 5.16 12.73
N LEU A 548 4.79 5.90 12.50
CA LEU A 548 5.10 6.49 11.19
C LEU A 548 5.30 5.41 10.12
N SER A 549 6.18 4.43 10.39
CA SER A 549 6.54 3.41 9.39
C SER A 549 5.42 2.41 9.16
N SER A 550 4.78 1.94 10.24
CA SER A 550 3.64 1.02 10.16
C SER A 550 2.47 1.61 9.37
N SER A 551 2.18 2.91 9.50
CA SER A 551 1.11 3.57 8.73
C SER A 551 1.31 3.46 7.22
N ILE A 552 2.55 3.61 6.76
CA ILE A 552 2.90 3.52 5.34
C ILE A 552 2.94 2.06 4.91
N TYR A 553 3.69 1.23 5.62
CA TYR A 553 3.85 -0.19 5.29
C TYR A 553 2.54 -0.96 5.27
N SER A 554 1.68 -0.76 6.28
CA SER A 554 0.38 -1.42 6.38
C SER A 554 -0.57 -0.99 5.27
N THR A 555 -0.60 0.31 4.92
CA THR A 555 -1.44 0.82 3.84
C THR A 555 -1.00 0.28 2.48
N GLU A 556 0.30 0.31 2.20
CA GLU A 556 0.86 -0.19 0.94
C GLU A 556 0.70 -1.72 0.81
N LEU A 557 0.93 -2.48 1.88
CA LEU A 557 0.69 -3.92 1.91
C LEU A 557 -0.79 -4.25 1.69
N CYS A 558 -1.71 -3.53 2.34
CA CYS A 558 -3.15 -3.73 2.17
C CYS A 558 -3.58 -3.47 0.72
N ASN A 559 -3.09 -2.40 0.10
CA ASN A 559 -3.35 -2.11 -1.31
C ASN A 559 -2.79 -3.20 -2.23
N ARG A 560 -1.60 -3.70 -1.92
CA ARG A 560 -0.96 -4.78 -2.67
C ARG A 560 -1.72 -6.09 -2.58
N LEU A 561 -2.10 -6.51 -1.38
CA LEU A 561 -2.90 -7.70 -1.13
C LEU A 561 -4.25 -7.60 -1.84
N ARG A 562 -4.91 -6.45 -1.78
CA ARG A 562 -6.19 -6.22 -2.48
C ARG A 562 -6.02 -6.36 -3.99
N ALA A 563 -5.00 -5.73 -4.58
CA ALA A 563 -4.73 -5.85 -6.00
C ALA A 563 -4.39 -7.30 -6.41
N PHE A 564 -3.60 -8.00 -5.59
CA PHE A 564 -3.25 -9.39 -5.82
C PHE A 564 -4.46 -10.34 -5.75
N LEU A 565 -5.31 -10.21 -4.74
CA LEU A 565 -6.51 -11.05 -4.60
C LEU A 565 -7.53 -10.80 -5.71
N VAL A 566 -7.55 -9.60 -6.29
CA VAL A 566 -8.37 -9.32 -7.48
C VAL A 566 -7.77 -9.95 -8.75
N ALA A 567 -6.44 -9.88 -8.91
CA ALA A 567 -5.75 -10.46 -10.07
C ALA A 567 -5.69 -12.00 -10.02
N CYS A 568 -5.57 -12.57 -8.83
CA CYS A 568 -5.46 -14.01 -8.56
C CYS A 568 -6.54 -14.43 -7.54
N PRO A 569 -7.82 -14.46 -7.93
CA PRO A 569 -8.91 -14.74 -7.00
C PRO A 569 -8.84 -16.18 -6.48
N PRO A 570 -8.75 -16.39 -5.17
CA PRO A 570 -8.75 -17.73 -4.58
C PRO A 570 -10.13 -18.41 -4.74
N THR A 571 -10.14 -19.66 -5.20
CA THR A 571 -11.37 -20.45 -5.42
C THR A 571 -11.85 -21.19 -4.18
N GLY A 572 -11.00 -21.35 -3.17
CA GLY A 572 -11.31 -21.99 -1.89
C GLY A 572 -10.13 -21.93 -0.91
N PRO A 573 -10.30 -22.43 0.32
CA PRO A 573 -9.29 -22.40 1.38
C PRO A 573 -8.21 -23.48 1.20
N SER A 574 -7.52 -23.50 0.06
CA SER A 574 -6.36 -24.39 -0.15
C SER A 574 -5.19 -24.03 0.76
N SER A 575 -4.20 -24.92 0.93
CA SER A 575 -3.05 -24.67 1.83
C SER A 575 -2.36 -23.32 1.59
N PRO A 576 -1.98 -22.92 0.35
CA PRO A 576 -1.33 -21.63 0.12
C PRO A 576 -2.21 -20.42 0.43
N VAL A 577 -3.53 -20.54 0.22
CA VAL A 577 -4.50 -19.49 0.52
C VAL A 577 -4.65 -19.34 2.03
N THR A 578 -4.75 -20.46 2.74
CA THR A 578 -4.92 -20.48 4.19
C THR A 578 -3.67 -19.99 4.92
N GLU A 579 -2.48 -20.30 4.41
CA GLU A 579 -1.22 -19.74 4.89
C GLU A 579 -1.15 -18.22 4.69
N LEU A 580 -1.65 -17.69 3.57
CA LEU A 580 -1.74 -16.24 3.36
C LEU A 580 -2.75 -15.58 4.31
N VAL A 581 -3.89 -16.21 4.54
CA VAL A 581 -4.88 -15.75 5.54
C VAL A 581 -4.23 -15.69 6.93
N ILE A 582 -3.47 -16.74 7.31
CA ILE A 582 -2.70 -16.80 8.55
C ILE A 582 -1.69 -15.65 8.63
N ALA A 583 -0.84 -15.48 7.61
CA ALA A 583 0.19 -14.46 7.61
C ALA A 583 -0.39 -13.03 7.69
N THR A 584 -1.50 -12.78 6.99
CA THR A 584 -2.18 -11.47 6.99
C THR A 584 -2.83 -11.19 8.35
N ALA A 585 -3.47 -12.19 8.96
CA ALA A 585 -4.08 -12.05 10.28
C ALA A 585 -3.02 -11.90 11.39
N ASP A 586 -1.91 -12.63 11.30
CA ASP A 586 -0.80 -12.52 12.25
C ASP A 586 -0.09 -11.17 12.11
N PHE A 587 0.07 -10.63 10.90
CA PHE A 587 0.55 -9.26 10.71
C PHE A 587 -0.33 -8.24 11.45
N GLN A 588 -1.66 -8.33 11.32
CA GLN A 588 -2.58 -7.43 12.01
C GLN A 588 -2.53 -7.60 13.54
N ARG A 589 -2.41 -8.83 14.03
CA ARG A 589 -2.24 -9.13 15.46
C ARG A 589 -0.91 -8.61 16.01
N ASP A 590 0.16 -8.71 15.25
CA ASP A 590 1.47 -8.25 15.69
C ASP A 590 1.48 -6.71 15.84
N MET A 591 0.77 -5.96 14.98
CA MET A 591 0.57 -4.50 15.17
C MET A 591 -0.10 -4.15 16.49
N THR A 592 -1.14 -4.89 16.88
CA THR A 592 -1.83 -4.63 18.15
C THR A 592 -0.96 -5.02 19.35
N CYS A 593 -0.18 -6.10 19.25
CA CYS A 593 0.80 -6.48 20.25
C CYS A 593 1.93 -5.45 20.42
N TRP A 594 2.27 -4.70 19.38
CA TRP A 594 3.29 -3.65 19.41
C TRP A 594 2.76 -2.27 19.84
N ASN A 595 1.51 -2.17 20.33
CA ASN A 595 0.85 -0.92 20.71
C ASN A 595 0.79 0.13 19.57
N ILE A 596 0.78 -0.31 18.32
CA ILE A 596 0.62 0.57 17.15
C ILE A 596 -0.87 0.92 16.99
N SER A 597 -1.15 2.19 16.76
CA SER A 597 -2.53 2.67 16.59
C SER A 597 -3.19 2.06 15.33
N PRO A 598 -4.51 1.79 15.34
CA PRO A 598 -5.19 1.26 14.16
C PRO A 598 -5.12 2.26 13.00
N ILE A 599 -4.50 1.84 11.91
CA ILE A 599 -4.26 2.69 10.74
C ILE A 599 -5.45 2.63 9.79
N LYS A 600 -5.99 3.79 9.44
CA LYS A 600 -7.06 3.90 8.44
C LYS A 600 -6.54 3.49 7.06
N GLY A 601 -7.15 2.47 6.47
CA GLY A 601 -6.72 1.92 5.17
C GLY A 601 -5.56 0.92 5.26
N GLY A 602 -5.10 0.60 6.48
CA GLY A 602 -4.13 -0.46 6.72
C GLY A 602 -4.73 -1.86 6.52
N VAL A 603 -3.94 -2.89 6.82
CA VAL A 603 -4.35 -4.29 6.70
C VAL A 603 -5.50 -4.61 7.65
N ASP A 604 -6.65 -4.92 7.07
CA ASP A 604 -7.79 -5.56 7.73
C ASP A 604 -7.96 -6.96 7.12
N ALA A 605 -7.41 -7.97 7.79
CA ALA A 605 -7.41 -9.34 7.29
C ALA A 605 -8.85 -9.85 7.08
N LYS A 606 -9.76 -9.56 8.01
CA LYS A 606 -11.16 -9.98 7.88
C LYS A 606 -11.82 -9.29 6.69
N GLY A 607 -11.67 -7.97 6.57
CA GLY A 607 -12.21 -7.20 5.45
C GLY A 607 -11.67 -7.64 4.09
N LEU A 608 -10.38 -8.01 3.99
CA LEU A 608 -9.76 -8.47 2.75
C LEU A 608 -10.32 -9.82 2.27
N PHE A 609 -10.55 -10.76 3.17
CA PHE A 609 -10.99 -12.13 2.82
C PHE A 609 -12.50 -12.34 2.91
N HIS A 610 -13.26 -11.43 3.53
CA HIS A 610 -14.68 -11.62 3.82
C HIS A 610 -15.52 -12.01 2.59
N SER A 611 -15.40 -11.28 1.48
CA SER A 611 -16.15 -11.57 0.25
C SER A 611 -15.79 -12.91 -0.38
N PHE A 612 -14.54 -13.36 -0.22
CA PHE A 612 -14.10 -14.65 -0.74
C PHE A 612 -14.62 -15.78 0.13
N ILE A 613 -14.54 -15.66 1.46
CA ILE A 613 -15.01 -16.69 2.40
C ILE A 613 -16.51 -16.93 2.25
N THR A 614 -17.33 -15.87 2.17
CA THR A 614 -18.78 -16.00 1.95
C THR A 614 -19.09 -16.66 0.61
N CYS A 615 -18.36 -16.28 -0.44
CA CYS A 615 -18.47 -16.91 -1.77
C CYS A 615 -18.05 -18.40 -1.75
N TRP A 616 -16.98 -18.76 -1.03
CA TRP A 616 -16.52 -20.15 -0.91
C TRP A 616 -17.55 -21.02 -0.19
N ILE A 617 -18.13 -20.53 0.91
CA ILE A 617 -19.18 -21.23 1.65
C ILE A 617 -20.39 -21.45 0.75
N GLU A 618 -20.84 -20.42 0.03
CA GLU A 618 -21.99 -20.52 -0.88
C GLU A 618 -21.71 -21.45 -2.08
N ASN A 619 -20.53 -21.37 -2.69
CA ASN A 619 -20.15 -22.26 -3.78
C ASN A 619 -20.09 -23.73 -3.33
N LYS A 620 -19.54 -23.99 -2.14
CA LYS A 620 -19.50 -25.34 -1.55
C LYS A 620 -20.90 -25.83 -1.22
N ARG A 621 -21.76 -24.98 -0.65
CA ARG A 621 -23.19 -25.27 -0.43
C ARG A 621 -23.87 -25.67 -1.74
N LEU A 622 -23.73 -24.88 -2.80
CA LEU A 622 -24.32 -25.16 -4.11
C LEU A 622 -23.78 -26.47 -4.73
N ALA A 623 -22.47 -26.72 -4.63
CA ALA A 623 -21.86 -27.95 -5.13
C ALA A 623 -22.39 -29.20 -4.40
N LEU A 624 -22.54 -29.12 -3.07
CA LEU A 624 -23.12 -30.20 -2.26
C LEU A 624 -24.61 -30.40 -2.57
N LEU A 625 -25.38 -29.33 -2.72
CA LEU A 625 -26.79 -29.41 -3.13
C LEU A 625 -26.93 -30.03 -4.54
N GLU A 626 -26.02 -29.73 -5.46
CA GLU A 626 -26.02 -30.32 -6.79
C GLU A 626 -25.66 -31.81 -6.76
N SER A 627 -24.72 -32.21 -5.90
CA SER A 627 -24.43 -33.63 -5.66
C SER A 627 -25.63 -34.40 -5.09
N CYS A 628 -26.52 -33.74 -4.33
CA CYS A 628 -27.78 -34.32 -3.88
C CYS A 628 -28.79 -34.56 -5.02
N LYS A 629 -28.65 -33.87 -6.16
CA LYS A 629 -29.52 -34.00 -7.34
C LYS A 629 -29.02 -35.00 -8.39
N HIS A 630 -27.79 -35.50 -8.29
CA HIS A 630 -27.20 -36.40 -9.30
C HIS A 630 -27.85 -37.80 -9.24
N ASP A 631 -29.05 -37.87 -9.79
CA ASP A 631 -30.05 -38.94 -9.69
C ASP A 631 -29.94 -39.95 -10.85
N LYS A 632 -28.72 -40.31 -11.29
CA LYS A 632 -28.55 -41.27 -12.39
C LYS A 632 -28.59 -42.74 -11.97
N VAL A 633 -28.48 -43.04 -10.67
CA VAL A 633 -28.51 -44.42 -10.15
C VAL A 633 -29.60 -44.51 -9.08
N LYS A 634 -30.62 -45.36 -9.31
CA LYS A 634 -31.63 -45.67 -8.30
C LYS A 634 -30.94 -46.55 -7.24
N TRP A 635 -30.62 -45.97 -6.09
CA TRP A 635 -29.92 -46.67 -4.99
C TRP A 635 -30.86 -47.52 -4.13
N SER A 636 -32.14 -47.61 -4.52
CA SER A 636 -33.21 -48.20 -3.72
C SER A 636 -32.94 -49.66 -3.28
N GLY A 637 -32.05 -50.40 -3.97
CA GLY A 637 -31.69 -51.79 -3.64
C GLY A 637 -30.25 -52.05 -3.18
N VAL A 638 -29.37 -51.04 -3.14
CA VAL A 638 -27.95 -51.23 -2.76
C VAL A 638 -27.77 -50.98 -1.27
N LYS A 639 -27.17 -51.94 -0.55
CA LYS A 639 -26.95 -51.88 0.90
C LYS A 639 -25.47 -51.73 1.22
N THR A 640 -25.13 -50.89 2.19
CA THR A 640 -23.82 -50.86 2.85
C THR A 640 -23.74 -51.94 3.95
N GLN A 641 -22.58 -52.04 4.63
CA GLN A 641 -22.38 -52.93 5.78
C GLN A 641 -23.41 -52.71 6.91
N HIS A 642 -24.02 -51.52 7.00
CA HIS A 642 -25.04 -51.16 8.00
C HIS A 642 -26.48 -51.22 7.45
N SER A 643 -26.69 -51.91 6.33
CA SER A 643 -27.98 -51.92 5.64
C SER A 643 -28.55 -50.51 5.36
N THR A 644 -27.68 -49.51 5.17
CA THR A 644 -28.05 -48.12 4.84
C THR A 644 -27.78 -47.81 3.38
N ASN A 645 -28.30 -46.68 2.92
CA ASN A 645 -28.11 -46.20 1.56
C ASN A 645 -26.68 -45.62 1.40
N PRO A 646 -25.87 -46.07 0.43
CA PRO A 646 -24.49 -45.61 0.23
C PRO A 646 -24.37 -44.11 -0.11
N PHE A 647 -25.40 -43.51 -0.71
CA PHE A 647 -25.46 -42.06 -0.95
C PHE A 647 -25.32 -41.26 0.35
N LEU A 648 -25.90 -41.76 1.45
CA LEU A 648 -25.84 -41.08 2.75
C LEU A 648 -24.40 -40.98 3.26
N ASP A 649 -23.63 -42.06 3.13
CA ASP A 649 -22.23 -42.11 3.57
C ASP A 649 -21.35 -41.15 2.78
N ASP A 650 -21.43 -41.18 1.44
CA ASP A 650 -20.67 -40.27 0.57
C ASP A 650 -20.99 -38.79 0.88
N MET A 651 -22.26 -38.45 1.08
CA MET A 651 -22.65 -37.07 1.41
C MET A 651 -22.13 -36.61 2.77
N TYR A 652 -22.20 -37.46 3.81
CA TYR A 652 -21.69 -37.10 5.13
C TYR A 652 -20.16 -37.06 5.19
N ASP A 653 -19.47 -37.88 4.40
CA ASP A 653 -18.02 -37.79 4.24
C ASP A 653 -17.63 -36.47 3.57
N ARG A 654 -18.33 -36.04 2.49
CA ARG A 654 -18.15 -34.72 1.87
C ARG A 654 -18.45 -33.55 2.81
N LEU A 655 -19.48 -33.66 3.65
CA LEU A 655 -19.79 -32.65 4.67
C LEU A 655 -18.64 -32.54 5.69
N LYS A 656 -18.08 -33.68 6.11
CA LYS A 656 -16.94 -33.71 7.04
C LYS A 656 -15.67 -33.12 6.41
N GLU A 657 -15.39 -33.42 5.14
CA GLU A 657 -14.30 -32.81 4.39
C GLU A 657 -14.46 -31.29 4.29
N THR A 658 -15.68 -30.83 3.97
CA THR A 658 -16.00 -29.40 3.92
C THR A 658 -15.74 -28.72 5.26
N LEU A 659 -16.15 -29.33 6.39
CA LEU A 659 -15.83 -28.79 7.71
C LEU A 659 -14.32 -28.72 7.97
N GLY A 660 -13.54 -29.71 7.52
CA GLY A 660 -12.09 -29.70 7.64
C GLY A 660 -11.43 -28.56 6.84
N GLU A 661 -11.90 -28.28 5.62
CA GLU A 661 -11.40 -27.20 4.77
C GLU A 661 -11.54 -25.81 5.41
N PHE A 662 -12.62 -25.57 6.16
CA PHE A 662 -12.90 -24.27 6.80
C PHE A 662 -12.39 -24.13 8.24
N GLU A 663 -11.78 -25.18 8.81
CA GLU A 663 -11.36 -25.21 10.22
C GLU A 663 -10.46 -24.03 10.60
N ILE A 664 -9.45 -23.71 9.78
CA ILE A 664 -8.50 -22.63 10.07
C ILE A 664 -9.17 -21.25 9.98
N VAL A 665 -10.04 -21.06 8.98
CA VAL A 665 -10.78 -19.81 8.79
C VAL A 665 -11.71 -19.56 9.98
N ILE A 666 -12.44 -20.58 10.41
CA ILE A 666 -13.40 -20.49 11.52
C ILE A 666 -12.70 -20.27 12.86
N ARG A 667 -11.58 -20.94 13.12
CA ARG A 667 -10.79 -20.71 14.35
C ARG A 667 -10.34 -19.26 14.50
N ARG A 668 -10.09 -18.56 13.39
CA ARG A 668 -9.73 -17.13 13.42
C ARG A 668 -10.94 -16.21 13.44
N TRP A 669 -12.01 -16.56 12.72
CA TRP A 669 -13.26 -15.79 12.65
C TRP A 669 -14.47 -16.69 12.94
N PRO A 670 -14.80 -16.90 14.21
CA PRO A 670 -15.87 -17.82 14.61
C PRO A 670 -17.27 -17.40 14.14
N GLU A 671 -17.44 -16.14 13.77
CA GLU A 671 -18.68 -15.57 13.22
C GLU A 671 -19.16 -16.29 11.96
N TYR A 672 -18.25 -16.89 11.17
CA TYR A 672 -18.61 -17.67 9.99
C TYR A 672 -19.19 -19.05 10.33
N THR A 673 -19.09 -19.50 11.59
CA THR A 673 -19.64 -20.79 12.03
C THR A 673 -21.14 -20.89 11.77
N SER A 674 -21.89 -19.82 12.06
CA SER A 674 -23.35 -19.80 11.84
C SER A 674 -23.71 -19.82 10.35
N VAL A 675 -22.91 -19.17 9.50
CA VAL A 675 -23.10 -19.17 8.05
C VAL A 675 -22.84 -20.56 7.47
N LEU A 676 -21.77 -21.23 7.92
CA LEU A 676 -21.46 -22.60 7.51
C LEU A 676 -22.48 -23.60 8.06
N GLU A 677 -22.95 -23.41 9.29
CA GLU A 677 -24.01 -24.24 9.89
C GLU A 677 -25.30 -24.19 9.05
N ASN A 678 -25.71 -23.00 8.62
CA ASN A 678 -26.86 -22.81 7.73
C ASN A 678 -26.68 -23.57 6.41
N ALA A 679 -25.50 -23.48 5.78
CA ALA A 679 -25.20 -24.19 4.56
C ALA A 679 -25.29 -25.72 4.74
N ILE A 680 -24.78 -26.25 5.85
CA ILE A 680 -24.84 -27.68 6.17
C ILE A 680 -26.30 -28.11 6.43
N ALA A 681 -27.07 -27.32 7.18
CA ALA A 681 -28.47 -27.60 7.45
C ALA A 681 -29.31 -27.66 6.15
N ASP A 682 -29.02 -26.80 5.17
CA ASP A 682 -29.64 -26.85 3.85
C ASP A 682 -29.30 -28.12 3.08
N VAL A 683 -28.03 -28.55 3.12
CA VAL A 683 -27.61 -29.81 2.48
C VAL A 683 -28.28 -31.00 3.16
N GLU A 684 -28.39 -31.04 4.48
CA GLU A 684 -29.08 -32.13 5.19
C GLU A 684 -30.58 -32.17 4.92
N ARG A 685 -31.23 -31.01 4.73
CA ARG A 685 -32.61 -30.94 4.22
C ARG A 685 -32.71 -31.55 2.83
N ALA A 686 -31.79 -31.20 1.92
CA ALA A 686 -31.76 -31.75 0.57
C ALA A 686 -31.49 -33.27 0.55
N ILE A 687 -30.59 -33.79 1.39
CA ILE A 687 -30.35 -35.23 1.55
C ILE A 687 -31.66 -35.95 1.92
N LEU A 688 -32.42 -35.39 2.87
CA LEU A 688 -33.70 -35.97 3.28
C LEU A 688 -34.76 -35.91 2.17
N GLU A 689 -34.83 -34.82 1.42
CA GLU A 689 -35.73 -34.72 0.26
C GLU A 689 -35.36 -35.71 -0.85
N THR A 690 -34.06 -35.92 -1.10
CA THR A 690 -33.58 -36.91 -2.08
C THR A 690 -33.91 -38.32 -1.62
N LEU A 691 -33.74 -38.65 -0.34
CA LEU A 691 -34.17 -39.94 0.21
C LEU A 691 -35.69 -40.15 0.04
N ASP A 692 -36.51 -39.16 0.37
CA ASP A 692 -37.97 -39.25 0.21
C ASP A 692 -38.39 -39.46 -1.26
N LYS A 693 -37.66 -38.86 -2.22
CA LYS A 693 -37.89 -39.04 -3.66
C LYS A 693 -37.44 -40.41 -4.14
N GLN A 694 -36.23 -40.85 -3.79
CA GLN A 694 -35.65 -42.15 -4.16
C GLN A 694 -36.52 -43.33 -3.70
N TYR A 695 -37.15 -43.21 -2.53
CA TYR A 695 -38.04 -44.22 -1.97
C TYR A 695 -39.53 -43.87 -2.15
N GLY A 696 -39.88 -42.94 -3.04
CA GLY A 696 -41.25 -42.49 -3.26
C GLY A 696 -42.24 -43.62 -3.55
N ASP A 697 -41.81 -44.59 -4.38
CA ASP A 697 -42.59 -45.78 -4.73
C ASP A 697 -42.87 -46.69 -3.51
N VAL A 698 -41.89 -46.80 -2.62
CA VAL A 698 -41.96 -47.64 -1.40
C VAL A 698 -42.77 -46.95 -0.30
N LEU A 699 -42.74 -45.62 -0.28
CA LEU A 699 -43.47 -44.78 0.67
C LEU A 699 -44.93 -44.54 0.26
N SER A 700 -45.31 -44.72 -1.02
CA SER A 700 -46.68 -44.46 -1.48
C SER A 700 -47.75 -45.25 -0.72
N PRO A 701 -47.58 -46.56 -0.41
CA PRO A 701 -48.59 -47.33 0.32
C PRO A 701 -48.76 -46.88 1.77
N LEU A 702 -47.74 -46.23 2.33
CA LEU A 702 -47.75 -45.68 3.70
C LEU A 702 -48.42 -44.30 3.78
N LYS A 703 -48.51 -43.59 2.64
CA LYS A 703 -49.15 -42.27 2.51
C LYS A 703 -50.64 -42.38 2.18
N GLU A 704 -51.13 -43.54 1.75
CA GLU A 704 -52.56 -43.78 1.50
C GLU A 704 -53.35 -43.76 2.82
N ASN A 705 -54.10 -42.68 3.04
CA ASN A 705 -54.86 -42.44 4.25
C ASN A 705 -56.03 -43.44 4.38
N PRO A 706 -56.17 -44.20 5.48
CA PRO A 706 -57.23 -45.20 5.64
C PRO A 706 -58.65 -44.62 5.54
N MET A 707 -58.85 -43.31 5.79
CA MET A 707 -60.16 -42.66 5.66
C MET A 707 -60.60 -42.37 4.21
N GLN A 708 -59.69 -42.29 3.22
CA GLN A 708 -60.07 -41.94 1.83
C GLN A 708 -60.55 -43.14 1.00
N ASN A 709 -60.22 -44.38 1.41
CA ASN A 709 -60.62 -45.58 0.68
C ASN A 709 -62.05 -46.07 0.97
N MET A 710 -62.84 -45.35 1.78
CA MET A 710 -64.24 -45.68 2.03
C MET A 710 -65.17 -45.37 0.84
N PHE A 711 -64.75 -44.56 -0.14
CA PHE A 711 -65.60 -44.07 -1.24
C PHE A 711 -65.04 -44.28 -2.66
N GLY A 712 -64.35 -45.39 -2.91
CA GLY A 712 -63.79 -45.71 -4.23
C GLY A 712 -64.39 -46.95 -4.88
N LEU A 713 -64.84 -46.84 -6.14
CA LEU A 713 -65.27 -47.93 -7.03
C LEU A 713 -64.23 -49.10 -7.12
N LYS A 714 -62.94 -48.81 -6.84
CA LYS A 714 -61.85 -49.80 -6.74
C LYS A 714 -61.95 -50.74 -5.52
N TYR A 715 -62.57 -50.30 -4.41
CA TYR A 715 -62.76 -51.12 -3.20
C TYR A 715 -63.84 -52.20 -3.43
N VAL A 716 -64.91 -51.84 -4.15
CA VAL A 716 -65.99 -52.76 -4.54
C VAL A 716 -65.49 -53.83 -5.52
N GLN A 717 -64.59 -53.47 -6.45
CA GLN A 717 -63.95 -54.45 -7.35
C GLN A 717 -62.93 -55.37 -6.64
N LYS A 718 -62.23 -54.90 -5.59
CA LYS A 718 -61.32 -55.73 -4.78
C LYS A 718 -62.07 -56.73 -3.91
N ILE A 719 -63.23 -56.37 -3.37
CA ILE A 719 -64.08 -57.29 -2.60
C ILE A 719 -64.70 -58.35 -3.53
N ALA A 720 -65.09 -57.98 -4.75
CA ALA A 720 -65.68 -58.91 -5.72
C ALA A 720 -64.71 -59.97 -6.27
N LYS A 721 -63.38 -59.84 -6.07
CA LYS A 721 -62.35 -60.78 -6.57
C LYS A 721 -61.65 -61.63 -5.50
N GLY A 722 -62.09 -61.59 -4.25
CA GLY A 722 -61.68 -62.56 -3.21
C GLY A 722 -60.20 -62.56 -2.77
N ASN A 723 -59.33 -61.72 -3.32
CA ASN A 723 -57.90 -61.70 -2.99
C ASN A 723 -57.52 -60.38 -2.30
N VAL A 724 -57.55 -60.37 -0.97
CA VAL A 724 -57.09 -59.24 -0.15
C VAL A 724 -55.61 -59.45 0.18
N CYS A 725 -54.70 -58.75 -0.51
CA CYS A 725 -53.26 -58.85 -0.22
C CYS A 725 -52.90 -58.24 1.14
N SER A 726 -52.13 -58.97 1.94
CA SER A 726 -51.43 -58.46 3.11
C SER A 726 -50.30 -57.52 2.71
N TYR A 727 -50.09 -56.46 3.49
CA TYR A 727 -48.94 -55.59 3.35
C TYR A 727 -47.68 -56.30 3.87
N THR A 728 -46.68 -56.47 3.01
CA THR A 728 -45.36 -56.94 3.43
C THR A 728 -44.40 -55.77 3.39
N VAL A 729 -43.57 -55.63 4.43
CA VAL A 729 -42.57 -54.57 4.50
C VAL A 729 -41.49 -54.83 3.44
N PRO A 730 -41.29 -53.92 2.47
CA PRO A 730 -40.25 -54.09 1.46
C PRO A 730 -38.86 -53.93 2.08
N VAL A 731 -37.87 -54.66 1.56
CA VAL A 731 -36.47 -54.60 2.02
C VAL A 731 -35.92 -53.18 1.87
N GLU A 732 -36.34 -52.47 0.83
CA GLU A 732 -35.98 -51.09 0.52
C GLU A 732 -36.47 -50.11 1.60
N LEU A 733 -37.62 -50.39 2.25
CA LEU A 733 -38.09 -49.58 3.37
C LEU A 733 -37.19 -49.77 4.60
N GLY A 734 -36.67 -50.98 4.79
CA GLY A 734 -35.63 -51.28 5.77
C GLY A 734 -34.42 -50.37 5.59
N ILE A 735 -33.92 -50.26 4.36
CA ILE A 735 -32.77 -49.43 4.02
C ILE A 735 -33.03 -47.96 4.36
N LEU A 736 -34.19 -47.42 4.01
CA LEU A 736 -34.56 -46.04 4.32
C LEU A 736 -34.62 -45.77 5.82
N LEU A 737 -35.35 -46.60 6.59
CA LEU A 737 -35.53 -46.37 8.02
C LEU A 737 -34.23 -46.57 8.81
N ASN A 738 -33.41 -47.55 8.43
CA ASN A 738 -32.06 -47.71 8.99
C ASN A 738 -31.19 -46.49 8.67
N SER A 739 -31.26 -45.95 7.44
CA SER A 739 -30.53 -44.74 7.02
C SER A 739 -30.93 -43.51 7.84
N MET A 740 -32.23 -43.27 8.02
CA MET A 740 -32.73 -42.16 8.85
C MET A 740 -32.31 -42.31 10.32
N LYS A 741 -32.32 -43.54 10.84
CA LYS A 741 -31.89 -43.84 12.21
C LYS A 741 -30.39 -43.59 12.39
N ARG A 742 -29.56 -44.04 11.44
CA ARG A 742 -28.10 -43.81 11.45
C ARG A 742 -27.75 -42.33 11.31
N MET A 743 -28.50 -41.59 10.51
CA MET A 743 -28.38 -40.13 10.40
C MET A 743 -28.58 -39.47 11.77
N LEU A 744 -29.63 -39.87 12.52
CA LEU A 744 -29.94 -39.34 13.85
C LEU A 744 -28.92 -39.73 14.93
N ASP A 745 -28.49 -40.98 14.95
CA ASP A 745 -27.72 -41.53 16.08
C ASP A 745 -26.21 -41.42 15.91
N VAL A 746 -25.71 -41.37 14.66
CA VAL A 746 -24.27 -41.51 14.37
C VAL A 746 -23.73 -40.34 13.54
N LEU A 747 -24.33 -40.04 12.40
CA LEU A 747 -23.74 -39.10 11.43
C LEU A 747 -23.88 -37.65 11.90
N ARG A 748 -25.09 -37.22 12.26
CA ARG A 748 -25.34 -35.84 12.74
C ARG A 748 -24.61 -35.49 14.03
N PRO A 749 -24.61 -36.33 15.08
CA PRO A 749 -23.88 -36.01 16.31
C PRO A 749 -22.39 -35.75 16.08
N LYS A 750 -21.76 -36.41 15.08
CA LYS A 750 -20.35 -36.15 14.72
C LYS A 750 -20.16 -34.75 14.13
N ILE A 751 -21.05 -34.32 13.23
CA ILE A 751 -21.05 -32.97 12.64
C ILE A 751 -21.30 -31.91 13.72
N GLU A 752 -22.31 -32.12 14.57
CA GLU A 752 -22.60 -31.21 15.69
C GLU A 752 -21.42 -31.09 16.66
N ALA A 753 -20.75 -32.21 16.98
CA ALA A 753 -19.59 -32.20 17.87
C ALA A 753 -18.43 -31.37 17.29
N GLN A 754 -18.18 -31.49 15.98
CA GLN A 754 -17.16 -30.70 15.30
C GLN A 754 -17.49 -29.21 15.31
N LEU A 755 -18.72 -28.82 14.96
CA LEU A 755 -19.16 -27.41 15.02
C LEU A 755 -19.12 -26.85 16.44
N LYS A 756 -19.57 -27.61 17.44
CA LYS A 756 -19.50 -27.22 18.86
C LYS A 756 -18.07 -26.97 19.30
N SER A 757 -17.10 -27.75 18.82
CA SER A 757 -15.69 -27.56 19.18
C SER A 757 -15.12 -26.19 18.77
N TRP A 758 -15.71 -25.53 17.77
CA TRP A 758 -15.27 -24.20 17.31
C TRP A 758 -15.89 -23.05 18.09
N VAL A 759 -16.98 -23.30 18.83
CA VAL A 759 -17.70 -22.30 19.63
C VAL A 759 -17.12 -22.17 21.04
N PHE A 760 -16.41 -23.21 21.53
CA PHE A 760 -15.70 -23.17 22.81
C PHE A 760 -14.46 -22.25 22.74
N GLY A 761 -14.68 -20.95 22.89
CA GLY A 761 -13.60 -19.94 22.95
C GLY A 761 -13.98 -18.51 22.57
N VAL A 762 -15.24 -18.24 22.24
CA VAL A 762 -15.68 -16.93 21.71
C VAL A 762 -16.55 -16.21 22.74
N PRO A 763 -16.27 -14.93 23.08
CA PRO A 763 -17.21 -14.10 23.83
C PRO A 763 -18.50 -13.92 23.02
N ASP A 764 -19.62 -14.16 23.67
CA ASP A 764 -20.98 -14.03 23.17
C ASP A 764 -21.18 -12.69 22.42
N GLY A 765 -21.28 -12.75 21.09
CA GLY A 765 -21.16 -11.56 20.24
C GLY A 765 -21.89 -11.63 18.89
N GLY A 766 -22.92 -12.47 18.77
CA GLY A 766 -23.72 -12.57 17.54
C GLY A 766 -25.13 -13.11 17.78
N ASN A 767 -26.11 -12.53 17.08
CA ASN A 767 -27.57 -12.79 17.23
C ASN A 767 -28.06 -14.20 16.83
N ALA A 768 -27.18 -15.12 16.44
CA ALA A 768 -27.54 -16.48 16.05
C ALA A 768 -26.88 -17.46 17.02
N VAL A 769 -27.68 -18.10 17.86
CA VAL A 769 -27.19 -19.10 18.81
C VAL A 769 -26.69 -20.31 18.00
N PRO A 770 -25.39 -20.66 18.07
CA PRO A 770 -24.85 -21.80 17.33
C PRO A 770 -25.60 -23.08 17.71
N GLY A 771 -26.07 -23.84 16.72
CA GLY A 771 -26.82 -25.07 16.89
C GLY A 771 -28.32 -25.00 16.63
N GLU A 772 -28.92 -23.80 16.50
CA GLU A 772 -30.36 -23.65 16.26
C GLU A 772 -30.80 -24.28 14.92
N CYS A 773 -30.07 -24.02 13.83
CA CYS A 773 -30.42 -24.51 12.51
C CYS A 773 -30.30 -26.03 12.40
N LEU A 774 -29.25 -26.62 12.98
CA LEU A 774 -29.12 -28.07 13.03
C LEU A 774 -30.20 -28.73 13.91
N SER A 775 -30.61 -28.06 14.99
CA SER A 775 -31.69 -28.52 15.86
C SER A 775 -33.04 -28.57 15.13
N GLU A 776 -33.35 -27.58 14.29
CA GLU A 776 -34.58 -27.55 13.48
C GLU A 776 -34.65 -28.76 12.56
N VAL A 777 -33.56 -29.03 11.83
CA VAL A 777 -33.48 -30.20 10.93
C VAL A 777 -33.50 -31.51 11.73
N THR A 778 -32.99 -31.54 12.97
CA THR A 778 -33.06 -32.72 13.85
C THR A 778 -34.51 -33.00 14.23
N VAL A 779 -35.27 -31.97 14.57
CA VAL A 779 -36.70 -32.09 14.89
C VAL A 779 -37.48 -32.55 13.66
N MET A 780 -37.19 -32.01 12.48
CA MET A 780 -37.81 -32.43 11.22
C MET A 780 -37.53 -33.91 10.94
N LEU A 781 -36.27 -34.34 11.02
CA LEU A 781 -35.85 -35.72 10.78
C LEU A 781 -36.51 -36.71 11.74
N ARG A 782 -36.49 -36.41 13.06
CA ARG A 782 -37.17 -37.23 14.08
C ARG A 782 -38.67 -37.33 13.78
N THR A 783 -39.29 -36.25 13.33
CA THR A 783 -40.73 -36.23 13.02
C THR A 783 -41.06 -37.08 11.80
N LYS A 784 -40.31 -36.96 10.69
CA LYS A 784 -40.49 -37.84 9.52
C LYS A 784 -40.26 -39.32 9.88
N PHE A 785 -39.19 -39.63 10.61
CA PHE A 785 -38.89 -40.99 11.04
C PHE A 785 -40.04 -41.59 11.88
N ARG A 786 -40.54 -40.87 12.89
CA ARG A 786 -41.69 -41.31 13.69
C ARG A 786 -42.94 -41.52 12.85
N ASN A 787 -43.23 -40.61 11.92
CA ASN A 787 -44.42 -40.72 11.06
C ASN A 787 -44.36 -41.97 10.18
N TYR A 788 -43.20 -42.27 9.57
CA TYR A 788 -43.03 -43.49 8.77
C TYR A 788 -43.14 -44.75 9.61
N LEU A 789 -42.53 -44.79 10.80
CA LEU A 789 -42.68 -45.90 11.74
C LEU A 789 -44.15 -46.14 12.11
N GLN A 790 -44.89 -45.07 12.44
CA GLN A 790 -46.31 -45.18 12.78
C GLN A 790 -47.13 -45.71 11.60
N SER A 791 -46.89 -45.21 10.38
CA SER A 791 -47.58 -45.72 9.18
C SER A 791 -47.31 -47.20 8.93
N VAL A 792 -46.07 -47.67 9.13
CA VAL A 792 -45.73 -49.10 9.02
C VAL A 792 -46.49 -49.90 10.07
N VAL A 793 -46.46 -49.48 11.34
CA VAL A 793 -47.16 -50.14 12.43
C VAL A 793 -48.68 -50.23 12.18
N GLU A 794 -49.30 -49.16 11.66
CA GLU A 794 -50.73 -49.20 11.31
C GLU A 794 -51.02 -50.18 10.18
N LYS A 795 -50.17 -50.26 9.14
CA LYS A 795 -50.34 -51.24 8.05
C LYS A 795 -50.15 -52.68 8.53
N LEU A 796 -49.22 -52.93 9.44
CA LEU A 796 -49.07 -54.24 10.09
C LEU A 796 -50.29 -54.57 10.96
N GLY A 797 -50.83 -53.59 11.69
CA GLY A 797 -52.11 -53.72 12.41
C GLY A 797 -53.26 -54.07 11.47
N GLU A 798 -53.37 -53.41 10.31
CA GLU A 798 -54.38 -53.71 9.29
C GLU A 798 -54.29 -55.17 8.81
N ASN A 799 -53.09 -55.73 8.65
CA ASN A 799 -52.91 -57.14 8.26
C ASN A 799 -53.60 -58.12 9.22
N THR A 800 -53.47 -57.89 10.53
CA THR A 800 -54.13 -58.73 11.55
C THR A 800 -55.66 -58.66 11.46
N ARG A 801 -56.20 -57.57 10.89
CA ARG A 801 -57.64 -57.34 10.72
C ARG A 801 -58.18 -57.77 9.35
N LEU A 802 -57.39 -58.38 8.46
CA LEU A 802 -57.88 -58.76 7.14
C LEU A 802 -58.86 -59.94 7.19
N ARG A 803 -58.61 -60.93 8.06
CA ARG A 803 -59.43 -62.14 8.19
C ARG A 803 -60.23 -62.12 9.49
N ASN A 804 -61.43 -62.71 9.51
CA ASN A 804 -62.22 -62.77 10.73
C ASN A 804 -61.55 -63.62 11.82
N ALA A 805 -60.85 -64.69 11.43
CA ALA A 805 -60.13 -65.59 12.34
C ALA A 805 -58.90 -64.94 13.02
N THR A 806 -58.47 -63.76 12.58
CA THR A 806 -57.27 -63.06 13.08
C THR A 806 -57.63 -61.73 13.76
N LYS A 807 -58.89 -61.28 13.65
CA LYS A 807 -59.39 -60.05 14.30
C LYS A 807 -59.54 -60.29 15.80
N LEU A 808 -58.69 -59.66 16.61
CA LEU A 808 -58.77 -59.68 18.08
C LEU A 808 -60.20 -59.45 18.60
N LYS A 809 -60.89 -58.42 18.10
CA LYS A 809 -62.28 -58.12 18.47
C LYS A 809 -63.22 -59.31 18.25
N LYS A 810 -63.13 -60.01 17.12
CA LYS A 810 -64.00 -61.17 16.84
C LYS A 810 -63.61 -62.38 17.67
N ILE A 811 -62.32 -62.64 17.83
CA ILE A 811 -61.83 -63.75 18.68
C ILE A 811 -62.33 -63.60 20.12
N ILE A 812 -62.34 -62.36 20.64
CA ILE A 812 -62.85 -62.05 21.98
C ILE A 812 -64.39 -62.08 22.02
N GLU A 813 -65.09 -61.51 21.03
CA GLU A 813 -66.58 -61.54 20.96
C GLU A 813 -67.12 -62.97 20.89
N ASP A 814 -66.50 -63.82 20.07
CA ASP A 814 -66.92 -65.21 19.87
C ASP A 814 -66.66 -66.08 21.11
N SER A 815 -65.94 -65.56 22.13
CA SER A 815 -65.70 -66.23 23.42
C SER A 815 -66.85 -66.10 24.42
N GLU A 816 -68.01 -65.56 24.01
CA GLU A 816 -69.20 -65.41 24.84
C GLU A 816 -69.79 -66.79 25.23
N GLY A 817 -69.47 -67.27 26.44
CA GLY A 817 -69.92 -68.53 27.02
C GLY A 817 -69.03 -68.97 28.20
N SER A 818 -69.35 -70.06 28.91
CA SER A 818 -68.48 -70.61 29.98
C SER A 818 -67.21 -71.25 29.38
N VAL A 819 -66.32 -70.42 28.84
CA VAL A 819 -65.21 -70.85 28.01
C VAL A 819 -63.98 -71.17 28.87
N VAL A 820 -63.37 -72.32 28.59
CA VAL A 820 -62.09 -72.77 29.15
C VAL A 820 -60.97 -71.97 28.50
N ASP A 821 -59.95 -71.55 29.25
CA ASP A 821 -58.83 -70.75 28.73
C ASP A 821 -58.14 -71.38 27.50
N SER A 822 -58.25 -72.70 27.33
CA SER A 822 -57.78 -73.47 26.17
C SER A 822 -58.47 -73.10 24.85
N ASP A 823 -59.75 -72.75 24.89
CA ASP A 823 -60.54 -72.46 23.69
C ASP A 823 -60.23 -71.07 23.13
N VAL A 824 -60.00 -70.09 24.01
CA VAL A 824 -59.52 -68.76 23.58
C VAL A 824 -58.11 -68.89 23.02
N ARG A 825 -57.25 -69.72 23.62
CA ARG A 825 -55.89 -69.97 23.15
C ARG A 825 -55.87 -70.67 21.79
N SER A 826 -56.74 -71.65 21.55
CA SER A 826 -56.82 -72.33 20.24
C SER A 826 -57.32 -71.40 19.12
N ARG A 827 -58.27 -70.51 19.43
CA ARG A 827 -58.76 -69.49 18.48
C ARG A 827 -57.78 -68.34 18.24
N MET A 828 -56.89 -68.06 19.19
CA MET A 828 -55.80 -67.10 19.01
C MET A 828 -54.66 -67.63 18.13
N GLN A 829 -54.58 -68.95 17.88
CA GLN A 829 -53.48 -69.56 17.14
C GLN A 829 -53.26 -68.96 15.74
N PRO A 830 -54.29 -68.73 14.89
CA PRO A 830 -54.09 -68.12 13.58
C PRO A 830 -53.55 -66.69 13.64
N LEU A 831 -53.87 -65.94 14.70
CA LEU A 831 -53.30 -64.61 14.92
C LEU A 831 -51.85 -64.72 15.39
N LYS A 832 -51.56 -65.65 16.32
CA LYS A 832 -50.21 -65.93 16.80
C LYS A 832 -49.26 -66.29 15.65
N ASP A 833 -49.70 -67.15 14.73
CA ASP A 833 -48.88 -67.56 13.58
C ASP A 833 -48.55 -66.37 12.66
N ILE A 834 -49.54 -65.51 12.38
CA ILE A 834 -49.32 -64.28 11.59
C ILE A 834 -48.39 -63.30 12.30
N LEU A 835 -48.50 -63.16 13.63
CA LEU A 835 -47.60 -62.30 14.41
C LEU A 835 -46.16 -62.81 14.33
N ILE A 836 -45.93 -64.11 14.50
CA ILE A 836 -44.61 -64.73 14.39
C ILE A 836 -44.03 -64.52 12.99
N GLU A 837 -44.78 -64.85 11.93
CA GLU A 837 -44.34 -64.69 10.53
C GLU A 837 -44.01 -63.22 10.22
N THR A 838 -44.81 -62.28 10.75
CA THR A 838 -44.56 -60.85 10.58
C THR A 838 -43.29 -60.42 11.30
N ILE A 839 -43.08 -60.83 12.56
CA ILE A 839 -41.88 -60.49 13.34
C ILE A 839 -40.62 -61.05 12.66
N ASP A 840 -40.65 -62.29 12.17
CA ASP A 840 -39.54 -62.90 11.44
C ASP A 840 -39.23 -62.14 10.14
N SER A 841 -40.27 -61.73 9.42
CA SER A 841 -40.12 -60.90 8.22
C SER A 841 -39.48 -59.54 8.53
N LEU A 842 -39.91 -58.87 9.62
CA LEU A 842 -39.33 -57.60 10.07
C LEU A 842 -37.85 -57.74 10.44
N TYR A 843 -37.47 -58.84 11.10
CA TYR A 843 -36.10 -59.12 11.51
C TYR A 843 -35.14 -59.22 10.32
N ASN A 844 -35.61 -59.77 9.19
CA ASN A 844 -34.82 -59.87 7.96
C ASN A 844 -34.66 -58.53 7.22
N VAL A 845 -35.47 -57.52 7.55
CA VAL A 845 -35.52 -56.23 6.84
C VAL A 845 -34.80 -55.11 7.61
N PHE A 846 -34.97 -55.06 8.94
CA PHE A 846 -34.51 -53.93 9.76
C PHE A 846 -33.25 -54.25 10.56
N GLU A 847 -32.41 -53.25 10.81
CA GLU A 847 -31.36 -53.37 11.82
C GLU A 847 -31.95 -53.40 13.23
N THR A 848 -31.23 -53.98 14.19
CA THR A 848 -31.68 -54.27 15.56
C THR A 848 -32.45 -53.11 16.21
N ASN A 849 -31.94 -51.89 16.13
CA ASN A 849 -32.59 -50.72 16.74
C ASN A 849 -33.94 -50.39 16.09
N VAL A 850 -34.04 -50.42 14.76
CA VAL A 850 -35.29 -50.11 14.05
C VAL A 850 -36.28 -51.26 14.20
N PHE A 851 -35.81 -52.50 14.15
CA PHE A 851 -36.60 -53.70 14.42
C PHE A 851 -37.28 -53.63 15.79
N LEU A 852 -36.51 -53.34 16.85
CA LEU A 852 -37.05 -53.20 18.21
C LEU A 852 -38.12 -52.11 18.30
N ILE A 853 -37.90 -50.96 17.67
CA ILE A 853 -38.87 -49.84 17.67
C ILE A 853 -40.18 -50.26 16.99
N ILE A 854 -40.11 -50.93 15.83
CA ILE A 854 -41.30 -51.37 15.08
C ILE A 854 -42.02 -52.50 15.82
N CYS A 855 -41.30 -53.49 16.36
CA CYS A 855 -41.91 -54.57 17.14
C CYS A 855 -42.60 -54.05 18.39
N ARG A 856 -41.97 -53.13 19.14
CA ARG A 856 -42.61 -52.50 20.32
C ARG A 856 -43.81 -51.63 19.92
N GLY A 857 -43.73 -50.91 18.79
CA GLY A 857 -44.85 -50.15 18.25
C GLY A 857 -46.01 -51.05 17.81
N PHE A 858 -45.71 -52.17 17.16
CA PHE A 858 -46.71 -53.14 16.74
C PHE A 858 -47.37 -53.84 17.94
N TRP A 859 -46.57 -54.20 18.95
CA TRP A 859 -47.07 -54.72 20.22
C TRP A 859 -47.99 -53.70 20.92
N ASP A 860 -47.58 -52.43 21.01
CA ASP A 860 -48.43 -51.37 21.58
C ASP A 860 -49.75 -51.23 20.81
N ARG A 861 -49.69 -51.30 19.47
CA ARG A 861 -50.87 -51.20 18.61
C ARG A 861 -51.86 -52.34 18.83
N MET A 862 -51.37 -53.57 19.02
CA MET A 862 -52.23 -54.70 19.41
C MET A 862 -52.87 -54.47 20.78
N GLY A 863 -52.14 -53.88 21.72
CA GLY A 863 -52.68 -53.44 23.01
C GLY A 863 -53.78 -52.38 22.87
N GLN A 864 -53.60 -51.40 21.99
CA GLN A 864 -54.63 -50.39 21.70
C GLN A 864 -55.91 -51.01 21.12
N ASP A 865 -55.79 -52.07 20.32
CA ASP A 865 -56.94 -52.78 19.75
C ASP A 865 -57.76 -53.50 20.84
N VAL A 866 -57.08 -54.11 21.81
CA VAL A 866 -57.73 -54.69 23.00
C VAL A 866 -58.33 -53.59 23.87
N LYS A 867 -57.60 -52.49 24.10
CA LYS A 867 -58.09 -51.34 24.87
C LYS A 867 -59.36 -50.76 24.30
N LYS A 868 -59.38 -50.46 22.99
CA LYS A 868 -60.55 -49.93 22.29
C LYS A 868 -61.75 -50.87 22.40
N PHE A 869 -61.50 -52.18 22.33
CA PHE A 869 -62.56 -53.16 22.53
C PHE A 869 -63.17 -53.11 23.95
N LEU A 870 -62.33 -52.96 24.98
CA LEU A 870 -62.79 -52.85 26.38
C LEU A 870 -63.50 -51.52 26.65
N ASP A 871 -63.00 -50.41 26.09
CA ASP A 871 -63.60 -49.08 26.24
C ASP A 871 -64.99 -48.99 25.59
N ASP A 872 -65.18 -49.63 24.43
CA ASP A 872 -66.46 -49.67 23.71
C ASP A 872 -67.55 -50.47 24.45
N ARG A 873 -67.19 -51.34 25.41
CA ARG A 873 -68.08 -52.39 25.94
C ARG A 873 -67.96 -52.63 27.46
N LYS A 874 -67.92 -51.55 28.25
CA LYS A 874 -67.71 -51.55 29.71
C LYS A 874 -68.66 -52.42 30.56
N GLU A 875 -69.81 -52.87 30.04
CA GLU A 875 -70.89 -53.49 30.83
C GLU A 875 -70.92 -55.04 30.85
N LYS A 876 -70.07 -55.76 30.10
CA LYS A 876 -70.12 -57.25 30.04
C LYS A 876 -68.92 -57.94 30.71
N GLY A 877 -69.14 -58.53 31.89
CA GLY A 877 -68.13 -59.22 32.70
C GLY A 877 -67.48 -60.47 32.06
N SER A 878 -68.16 -61.18 31.16
CA SER A 878 -67.64 -62.41 30.53
C SER A 878 -66.48 -62.18 29.57
N TRP A 879 -66.39 -61.00 28.95
CA TRP A 879 -65.35 -60.66 27.99
C TRP A 879 -64.01 -60.26 28.63
N TYR A 880 -63.99 -59.94 29.93
CA TYR A 880 -62.75 -59.62 30.65
C TYR A 880 -61.82 -60.83 30.77
N LYS A 881 -62.39 -62.03 30.96
CA LYS A 881 -61.62 -63.27 31.04
C LYS A 881 -61.01 -63.64 29.68
N GLY A 882 -61.79 -63.59 28.61
CA GLY A 882 -61.30 -63.81 27.24
C GLY A 882 -60.25 -62.77 26.80
N SER A 883 -60.46 -61.50 27.16
CA SER A 883 -59.51 -60.42 26.89
C SER A 883 -58.18 -60.59 27.64
N ARG A 884 -58.22 -61.09 28.89
CA ARG A 884 -57.00 -61.39 29.67
C ARG A 884 -56.18 -62.50 29.02
N VAL A 885 -56.83 -63.57 28.56
CA VAL A 885 -56.14 -64.66 27.85
C VAL A 885 -55.58 -64.17 26.51
N ALA A 886 -56.36 -63.42 25.73
CA ALA A 886 -55.91 -62.87 24.45
C ALA A 886 -54.70 -61.92 24.62
N LEU A 887 -54.72 -61.04 25.64
CA LEU A 887 -53.61 -60.15 25.97
C LEU A 887 -52.36 -60.93 26.36
N SER A 888 -52.48 -61.97 27.19
CA SER A 888 -51.34 -62.82 27.56
C SER A 888 -50.71 -63.51 26.35
N VAL A 889 -51.52 -63.98 25.39
CA VAL A 889 -51.01 -64.61 24.16
C VAL A 889 -50.25 -63.60 23.31
N VAL A 890 -50.75 -62.36 23.18
CA VAL A 890 -50.05 -61.30 22.45
C VAL A 890 -48.72 -60.95 23.13
N ASP A 891 -48.73 -60.70 24.45
CA ASP A 891 -47.54 -60.36 25.24
C ASP A 891 -46.49 -61.47 25.14
N ASP A 892 -46.89 -62.73 25.37
CA ASP A 892 -46.00 -63.89 25.28
C ASP A 892 -45.43 -64.05 23.88
N THR A 893 -46.22 -63.80 22.83
CA THR A 893 -45.78 -63.96 21.43
C THR A 893 -44.71 -62.93 21.07
N PHE A 894 -44.92 -61.64 21.37
CA PHE A 894 -43.90 -60.62 21.09
C PHE A 894 -42.64 -60.84 21.95
N ALA A 895 -42.80 -61.07 23.26
CA ALA A 895 -41.65 -61.28 24.15
C ALA A 895 -40.84 -62.52 23.77
N SER A 896 -41.48 -63.66 23.54
CA SER A 896 -40.79 -64.91 23.18
C SER A 896 -40.14 -64.84 21.81
N GLN A 897 -40.82 -64.27 20.80
CA GLN A 897 -40.27 -64.20 19.43
C GLN A 897 -39.10 -63.20 19.35
N MET A 898 -39.22 -62.03 20.00
CA MET A 898 -38.11 -61.08 20.08
C MET A 898 -36.91 -61.70 20.82
N GLN A 899 -37.15 -62.39 21.94
CA GLN A 899 -36.11 -63.09 22.70
C GLN A 899 -35.42 -64.20 21.87
N GLN A 900 -36.19 -64.94 21.08
CA GLN A 900 -35.68 -66.00 20.21
C GLN A 900 -34.76 -65.43 19.11
N LEU A 901 -35.12 -64.31 18.50
CA LEU A 901 -34.38 -63.73 17.38
C LEU A 901 -33.14 -62.94 17.81
N LEU A 902 -33.23 -62.17 18.90
CA LEU A 902 -32.15 -61.27 19.33
C LEU A 902 -31.30 -61.83 20.48
N GLY A 903 -31.80 -62.80 21.24
CA GLY A 903 -31.07 -63.43 22.34
C GLY A 903 -30.48 -62.41 23.33
N ASN A 904 -29.15 -62.40 23.45
CA ASN A 904 -28.41 -61.54 24.38
C ASN A 904 -28.31 -60.06 23.93
N ALA A 905 -28.75 -59.72 22.72
CA ALA A 905 -28.72 -58.34 22.22
C ALA A 905 -29.88 -57.48 22.76
N LEU A 906 -30.88 -58.10 23.40
CA LEU A 906 -32.00 -57.41 24.05
C LEU A 906 -31.61 -56.84 25.41
N GLN A 907 -32.07 -55.63 25.70
CA GLN A 907 -32.02 -55.07 27.05
C GLN A 907 -33.33 -55.39 27.79
N GLU A 908 -33.28 -55.41 29.12
CA GLU A 908 -34.47 -55.68 29.96
C GLU A 908 -35.63 -54.72 29.64
N LYS A 909 -35.31 -53.45 29.39
CA LYS A 909 -36.27 -52.41 28.96
C LYS A 909 -36.97 -52.71 27.62
N ASP A 910 -36.34 -53.51 26.75
CA ASP A 910 -36.88 -53.80 25.42
C ASP A 910 -37.98 -54.88 25.48
N LEU A 911 -38.04 -55.66 26.57
CA LEU A 911 -39.08 -56.65 26.86
C LEU A 911 -40.18 -56.10 27.78
N GLU A 912 -40.02 -54.91 28.34
CA GLU A 912 -41.06 -54.28 29.15
C GLU A 912 -42.33 -54.06 28.31
N PRO A 913 -43.53 -54.43 28.83
CA PRO A 913 -44.78 -54.27 28.10
C PRO A 913 -45.03 -52.81 27.71
N PRO A 914 -45.43 -52.52 26.46
CA PRO A 914 -45.76 -51.17 26.03
C PRO A 914 -46.91 -50.53 26.84
N ARG A 915 -46.99 -49.20 26.77
CA ARG A 915 -47.93 -48.40 27.58
C ARG A 915 -49.38 -48.87 27.43
N SER A 916 -49.84 -49.12 26.21
CA SER A 916 -51.22 -49.54 25.96
C SER A 916 -51.50 -50.92 26.57
N ILE A 917 -50.53 -51.82 26.57
CA ILE A 917 -50.63 -53.13 27.22
C ILE A 917 -50.72 -52.97 28.74
N MET A 918 -49.90 -52.12 29.34
CA MET A 918 -49.95 -51.84 30.78
C MET A 918 -51.29 -51.23 31.20
N GLU A 919 -51.83 -50.31 30.41
CA GLU A 919 -53.14 -49.70 30.65
C GLU A 919 -54.26 -50.75 30.59
N VAL A 920 -54.23 -51.65 29.59
CA VAL A 920 -55.17 -52.78 29.50
C VAL A 920 -55.02 -53.72 30.68
N ARG A 921 -53.80 -54.08 31.10
CA ARG A 921 -53.55 -54.90 32.30
C ARG A 921 -54.18 -54.26 33.54
N SER A 922 -54.04 -52.95 33.71
CA SER A 922 -54.68 -52.21 34.81
C SER A 922 -56.22 -52.28 34.75
N MET A 923 -56.82 -52.10 33.57
CA MET A 923 -58.27 -52.24 33.38
C MET A 923 -58.76 -53.65 33.72
N LEU A 924 -58.05 -54.69 33.27
CA LEU A 924 -58.40 -56.10 33.49
C LEU A 924 -58.14 -56.59 34.93
N CYS A 925 -57.29 -55.88 35.70
CA CYS A 925 -57.03 -56.17 37.11
C CYS A 925 -58.06 -55.53 38.06
N LYS A 926 -58.64 -54.37 37.70
CA LYS A 926 -59.63 -53.67 38.55
C LYS A 926 -60.90 -54.50 38.79
N ASP A 927 -61.36 -55.28 37.80
CA ASP A 927 -62.53 -56.15 37.97
C ASP A 927 -62.26 -57.47 38.69
N ALA A 928 -60.99 -57.86 38.89
CA ALA A 928 -60.67 -59.02 39.71
C ALA A 928 -60.95 -58.79 41.21
N MET A 929 -60.93 -57.53 41.66
CA MET A 929 -61.26 -57.16 43.04
C MET A 929 -62.78 -57.08 43.26
N ASN A 930 -63.56 -56.68 42.25
CA ASN A 930 -65.02 -56.60 42.35
C ASN A 930 -65.74 -57.96 42.40
N GLN A 931 -65.05 -59.07 42.08
CA GLN A 931 -65.63 -60.42 42.17
C GLN A 931 -65.44 -61.12 43.53
N LYS A 932 -64.69 -60.54 44.48
CA LYS A 932 -64.42 -61.20 45.78
C LYS A 932 -65.20 -60.68 46.98
N ASP A 933 -65.88 -59.54 46.91
CA ASP A 933 -66.65 -59.03 48.05
C ASP A 933 -68.15 -59.14 47.82
N ASN A 934 -68.64 -60.37 47.97
CA ASN A 934 -70.00 -60.61 48.45
C ASN A 934 -70.02 -61.97 49.17
N ASN A 935 -69.33 -62.04 50.32
CA ASN A 935 -69.74 -62.85 51.45
C ASN A 935 -68.86 -62.62 52.70
N TYR A 936 -69.55 -62.30 53.79
CA TYR A 936 -69.17 -62.30 55.21
C TYR A 936 -68.57 -61.03 55.87
N TYR A 937 -69.41 -60.48 56.75
CA TYR A 937 -69.10 -59.67 57.95
C TYR A 937 -67.81 -60.11 58.67
N TYR A 938 -66.83 -59.21 58.82
CA TYR A 938 -66.47 -58.47 60.05
C TYR A 938 -65.18 -57.66 59.82
#